data_AF-A0A8H3PG30-F1
#
_entry.id   AF-A0A8H3PG30-F1
#
_cell.length_a   1.000
_cell.length_b   1.000
_cell.length_c   1.000
_cell.angle_alpha   90.00
_cell.angle_beta   90.00
_cell.angle_gamma   90.00
#
_symmetry.space_group_name_H-M   'P 1'
#
loop_
_entity.id
_entity.type
_entity.pdbx_description
1 polymer ?
#
loop_
_entity_poly.entity_id
_entity_poly.type
_entity_poly.pdbx_seq_one_letter_code
_entity_poly.pdbx_strand_id
1 'polypeptide(L)'
;MQPILPLLALIVLPFAFSDPTPLVIPWNTTHSYGPDGPWPVITVQVGSVSDAAGTQPLSTVNLHPGGVWESMILRKNFCNDNGTNAGDGTSPCLAEQAGLYELIASETVKHDITDAVGLVWQWGSSAVDTVSGIAVNVLDTMTIPTLQGTLTVPNSTISAVSAWQVELPDGTYYSAEVGTLSLGAPGTGTQPFNATVTGQTVPGFAYAQGAVASNSWGLHYGSASLSQEGSLVFGGYDQSRVLGDVGVFDLDSVMIANLLDVQIGVENGSSPFSEGSFTGLLKLNASFNGVQPAVINPIVPYMFMSPETCAAVAENLPVTFNSQVGLYIWNTTDPKYERIVNSPAYLAFVFQNAGSANLTIKVPFQLLNLTLEAPIVTTTQQYFPCRPFYASDHSGNYFLGKAFLQAAFIGINRQVENFFLAQAPGPGVGGSTIIPIGPNDTPISTDPIENFAVSWARDWTVLSDDNNSRTTITHSTGATSDNGSSRNTTAHPTGAIPDNETGSNATAHPTDAINAPKSTLASGPSSRTKAGIAVGATVGALAVAGVVILRWLRRRRTAVPPQENDVPRKQNIWVHEKDGRARFHEIGDRFPHEVQKTARRARLHELGEGLPHEADGDHEIHELDVIRNLEQNWISTSNLNHVSADQPVPEER
;
A
#
# COMPACT_ATOMS: atom_id res chain seq x y z
N MET A 1 -2.18 -16.30 78.59
CA MET A 1 -2.74 -16.28 77.22
C MET A 1 -1.90 -15.30 76.41
N GLN A 2 -1.38 -15.70 75.25
CA GLN A 2 -0.69 -14.80 74.31
C GLN A 2 -1.63 -14.50 73.13
N PRO A 3 -1.73 -13.27 72.63
CA PRO A 3 -2.41 -12.99 71.37
C PRO A 3 -1.49 -13.38 70.20
N ILE A 4 -1.92 -14.31 69.37
CA ILE A 4 -1.24 -14.62 68.10
C ILE A 4 -1.80 -13.66 67.05
N LEU A 5 -0.93 -12.81 66.50
CA LEU A 5 -1.27 -11.90 65.42
C LEU A 5 -0.95 -12.58 64.07
N PRO A 6 -1.93 -12.82 63.18
CA PRO A 6 -1.67 -13.44 61.88
C PRO A 6 -0.96 -12.46 60.94
N LEU A 7 0.32 -12.71 60.66
CA LEU A 7 1.08 -11.93 59.69
C LEU A 7 0.65 -12.34 58.27
N LEU A 8 -0.26 -11.58 57.67
CA LEU A 8 -0.72 -11.83 56.31
C LEU A 8 0.38 -11.47 55.30
N ALA A 9 1.16 -12.45 54.87
CA ALA A 9 2.21 -12.27 53.86
C ALA A 9 1.57 -12.00 52.49
N LEU A 10 1.60 -10.74 52.04
CA LEU A 10 1.12 -10.36 50.71
C LEU A 10 2.11 -10.87 49.66
N ILE A 11 1.81 -12.02 49.05
CA ILE A 11 2.61 -12.58 47.96
C ILE A 11 2.36 -11.73 46.70
N VAL A 12 3.21 -10.72 46.51
CA VAL A 12 3.33 -10.02 45.24
C VAL A 12 4.03 -10.98 44.27
N LEU A 13 3.23 -11.80 43.58
CA LEU A 13 3.70 -12.46 42.36
C LEU A 13 4.13 -11.35 41.38
N PRO A 14 5.35 -11.40 40.83
CA PRO A 14 5.70 -10.52 39.73
C PRO A 14 4.82 -10.92 38.55
N PHE A 15 3.87 -10.05 38.17
CA PHE A 15 3.22 -10.17 36.89
C PHE A 15 4.30 -10.07 35.82
N ALA A 16 4.55 -11.17 35.13
CA ALA A 16 5.32 -11.17 33.90
C ALA A 16 4.47 -10.46 32.85
N PHE A 17 4.65 -9.14 32.74
CA PHE A 17 4.23 -8.42 31.55
C PHE A 17 4.99 -9.02 30.38
N SER A 18 4.29 -9.75 29.52
CA SER A 18 4.79 -10.05 28.18
C SER A 18 4.89 -8.74 27.42
N ASP A 19 6.06 -8.47 26.83
CA ASP A 19 6.20 -7.32 25.94
C ASP A 19 5.15 -7.41 24.81
N PRO A 20 4.47 -6.31 24.43
CA PRO A 20 3.34 -6.39 23.50
C PRO A 20 3.77 -6.93 22.13
N THR A 21 3.17 -8.05 21.73
CA THR A 21 3.45 -8.70 20.45
C THR A 21 2.92 -7.89 19.27
N PRO A 22 3.64 -7.81 18.13
CA PRO A 22 3.11 -7.16 16.93
C PRO A 22 1.80 -7.82 16.46
N LEU A 23 0.86 -6.99 16.00
CA LEU A 23 -0.41 -7.45 15.45
C LEU A 23 -0.26 -7.68 13.95
N VAL A 24 -0.50 -8.91 13.49
CA VAL A 24 -0.41 -9.28 12.07
C VAL A 24 -1.80 -9.19 11.47
N ILE A 25 -1.94 -8.38 10.42
CA ILE A 25 -3.21 -8.14 9.74
C ILE A 25 -3.33 -9.12 8.57
N PRO A 26 -4.34 -10.02 8.55
CA PRO A 26 -4.55 -10.93 7.45
C PRO A 26 -5.06 -10.19 6.21
N TRP A 27 -4.56 -10.59 5.05
CA TRP A 27 -5.04 -10.10 3.76
C TRP A 27 -6.24 -10.93 3.28
N ASN A 28 -7.04 -10.37 2.38
CA ASN A 28 -8.09 -11.14 1.71
C ASN A 28 -7.44 -12.07 0.68
N THR A 29 -7.43 -13.38 0.96
CA THR A 29 -6.86 -14.42 0.08
C THR A 29 -7.83 -14.90 -1.00
N THR A 30 -9.00 -14.25 -1.15
CA THR A 30 -10.08 -14.69 -2.05
C THR A 30 -10.51 -13.62 -3.06
N HIS A 31 -10.23 -12.34 -2.78
CA HIS A 31 -10.60 -11.21 -3.63
C HIS A 31 -9.45 -10.19 -3.69
N SER A 32 -9.28 -9.62 -4.87
CA SER A 32 -8.28 -8.60 -5.23
C SER A 32 -8.91 -7.70 -6.28
N TYR A 33 -8.65 -6.40 -6.20
CA TYR A 33 -9.48 -5.37 -6.86
C TYR A 33 -8.61 -4.31 -7.52
N GLY A 34 -9.15 -3.61 -8.51
CA GLY A 34 -8.43 -2.62 -9.32
C GLY A 34 -8.52 -2.94 -10.82
N PRO A 35 -9.19 -2.12 -11.64
CA PRO A 35 -9.23 -2.28 -13.10
C PRO A 35 -7.89 -1.93 -13.79
N ASP A 36 -6.86 -1.60 -13.02
CA ASP A 36 -5.48 -1.38 -13.49
C ASP A 36 -4.46 -2.36 -12.88
N GLY A 37 -4.96 -3.50 -12.40
CA GLY A 37 -4.21 -4.59 -11.81
C GLY A 37 -4.96 -5.06 -10.58
N PRO A 38 -5.26 -6.37 -10.43
CA PRO A 38 -5.85 -6.89 -9.20
C PRO A 38 -4.87 -6.65 -8.04
N TRP A 39 -5.15 -5.66 -7.21
CA TRP A 39 -4.35 -5.31 -6.05
C TRP A 39 -4.88 -6.07 -4.81
N PRO A 40 -3.99 -6.66 -4.00
CA PRO A 40 -4.35 -7.17 -2.69
C PRO A 40 -5.03 -6.12 -1.79
N VAL A 41 -5.92 -6.58 -0.93
CA VAL A 41 -6.73 -5.78 0.00
C VAL A 41 -6.79 -6.42 1.39
N ILE A 42 -7.17 -5.60 2.37
CA ILE A 42 -7.47 -6.02 3.74
C ILE A 42 -8.96 -5.83 3.98
N THR A 43 -9.61 -6.83 4.58
CA THR A 43 -11.02 -6.74 4.97
C THR A 43 -11.12 -6.14 6.38
N VAL A 44 -11.91 -5.09 6.54
CA VAL A 44 -12.24 -4.49 7.85
C VAL A 44 -13.76 -4.39 8.02
N GLN A 45 -14.20 -4.19 9.25
CA GLN A 45 -15.59 -3.92 9.58
C GLN A 45 -15.75 -2.50 10.12
N VAL A 46 -16.83 -1.83 9.75
CA VAL A 46 -17.04 -0.39 10.00
C VAL A 46 -18.46 -0.15 10.48
N GLY A 47 -18.58 0.66 11.53
CA GLY A 47 -19.84 0.93 12.23
C GLY A 47 -20.33 -0.27 13.03
N SER A 48 -21.30 0.01 13.90
CA SER A 48 -22.05 -1.00 14.65
C SER A 48 -23.55 -0.74 14.65
N VAL A 49 -24.33 -1.79 14.91
CA VAL A 49 -25.77 -1.76 15.22
C VAL A 49 -26.06 -2.73 16.37
N SER A 50 -27.06 -2.46 17.20
CA SER A 50 -27.40 -3.28 18.37
C SER A 50 -28.74 -3.97 18.20
N ASP A 51 -28.74 -5.30 18.27
CA ASP A 51 -29.93 -6.13 18.19
C ASP A 51 -30.16 -6.94 19.49
N ALA A 52 -31.06 -7.93 19.43
CA ALA A 52 -31.35 -8.81 20.57
C ALA A 52 -30.20 -9.78 20.95
N ALA A 53 -29.19 -9.93 20.10
CA ALA A 53 -27.95 -10.66 20.37
C ALA A 53 -26.79 -9.74 20.82
N GLY A 54 -26.92 -8.43 20.62
CA GLY A 54 -26.02 -7.40 21.15
C GLY A 54 -25.52 -6.43 20.08
N THR A 55 -24.52 -5.62 20.40
CA THR A 55 -23.86 -4.73 19.43
C THR A 55 -22.96 -5.53 18.50
N GLN A 56 -23.28 -5.52 17.19
CA GLN A 56 -22.55 -6.21 16.13
C GLN A 56 -21.93 -5.21 15.13
N PRO A 57 -20.85 -5.58 14.41
CA PRO A 57 -20.32 -4.77 13.31
C PRO A 57 -21.33 -4.66 12.16
N LEU A 58 -21.44 -3.48 11.55
CA LEU A 58 -22.49 -3.16 10.58
C LEU A 58 -22.08 -3.44 9.12
N SER A 59 -21.05 -2.76 8.63
CA SER A 59 -20.53 -2.93 7.27
C SER A 59 -19.25 -3.77 7.28
N THR A 60 -19.07 -4.62 6.27
CA THR A 60 -17.79 -5.26 5.97
C THR A 60 -17.28 -4.72 4.64
N VAL A 61 -16.06 -4.20 4.61
CA VAL A 61 -15.48 -3.51 3.45
C VAL A 61 -14.03 -3.97 3.22
N ASN A 62 -13.63 -4.06 1.96
CA ASN A 62 -12.24 -4.28 1.56
C ASN A 62 -11.58 -2.93 1.26
N LEU A 63 -10.33 -2.76 1.69
CA LEU A 63 -9.56 -1.53 1.55
C LEU A 63 -8.11 -1.84 1.13
N HIS A 64 -7.50 -0.94 0.36
CA HIS A 64 -6.06 -0.95 0.12
C HIS A 64 -5.31 -0.34 1.34
N PRO A 65 -4.33 -1.02 1.95
CA PRO A 65 -3.54 -0.43 3.03
C PRO A 65 -2.67 0.72 2.52
N GLY A 66 -2.88 1.92 3.04
CA GLY A 66 -2.08 3.09 2.65
C GLY A 66 -2.67 4.43 3.06
N GLY A 67 -1.84 5.47 2.94
CA GLY A 67 -2.22 6.85 3.28
C GLY A 67 -2.07 7.16 4.77
N VAL A 68 -2.41 8.39 5.12
CA VAL A 68 -2.30 8.95 6.48
C VAL A 68 -3.56 9.73 6.85
N TRP A 69 -3.75 9.96 8.15
CA TRP A 69 -4.93 10.58 8.76
C TRP A 69 -6.20 9.72 8.61
N GLU A 70 -7.14 10.08 7.76
CA GLU A 70 -8.42 9.38 7.57
C GLU A 70 -8.31 8.14 6.67
N SER A 71 -9.02 7.07 7.04
CA SER A 71 -9.31 5.96 6.11
C SER A 71 -10.43 6.40 5.17
N MET A 72 -10.23 6.25 3.86
CA MET A 72 -11.25 6.65 2.86
C MET A 72 -12.14 5.46 2.57
N ILE A 73 -13.45 5.56 2.85
CA ILE A 73 -14.38 4.42 2.77
C ILE A 73 -15.62 4.80 1.98
N LEU A 74 -15.93 4.00 0.96
CA LEU A 74 -17.03 4.25 0.03
C LEU A 74 -18.39 3.96 0.71
N ARG A 75 -19.31 4.92 0.67
CA ARG A 75 -20.64 4.84 1.30
C ARG A 75 -21.61 4.02 0.45
N LYS A 76 -22.69 3.50 1.05
CA LYS A 76 -23.75 2.80 0.30
C LYS A 76 -24.38 3.63 -0.84
N ASN A 77 -24.49 4.95 -0.67
CA ASN A 77 -24.99 5.86 -1.72
C ASN A 77 -23.96 6.20 -2.82
N PHE A 78 -22.72 5.71 -2.73
CA PHE A 78 -21.67 5.96 -3.74
C PHE A 78 -22.09 5.58 -5.16
N CYS A 79 -22.80 4.46 -5.31
CA CYS A 79 -23.30 4.00 -6.61
C CYS A 79 -24.45 4.85 -7.16
N ASN A 80 -25.16 5.60 -6.31
CA ASN A 80 -26.26 6.47 -6.72
C ASN A 80 -25.76 7.87 -7.11
N ASP A 81 -24.87 8.43 -6.28
CA ASP A 81 -24.46 9.84 -6.39
C ASP A 81 -23.40 10.07 -7.47
N ASN A 82 -22.60 9.04 -7.81
CA ASN A 82 -21.40 9.19 -8.63
C ASN A 82 -21.65 9.28 -10.16
N GLY A 83 -22.92 9.26 -10.60
CA GLY A 83 -23.41 9.87 -11.85
C GLY A 83 -23.00 9.28 -13.22
N THR A 84 -21.84 8.62 -13.35
CA THR A 84 -21.23 8.28 -14.66
C THR A 84 -21.05 6.80 -14.95
N ASN A 85 -21.13 5.92 -13.93
CA ASN A 85 -21.25 4.46 -14.13
C ASN A 85 -22.63 3.90 -13.75
N ALA A 86 -23.51 4.69 -13.13
CA ALA A 86 -24.92 4.35 -12.91
C ALA A 86 -25.88 5.10 -13.87
N GLY A 87 -25.35 5.94 -14.75
CA GLY A 87 -26.11 6.91 -15.56
C GLY A 87 -27.06 6.33 -16.62
N ASP A 88 -27.00 5.02 -16.88
CA ASP A 88 -27.92 4.31 -17.78
C ASP A 88 -28.72 3.18 -17.09
N GLY A 89 -28.39 2.85 -15.84
CA GLY A 89 -28.97 1.72 -15.10
C GLY A 89 -28.59 0.32 -15.60
N THR A 90 -27.58 0.17 -16.46
CA THR A 90 -27.17 -1.15 -17.00
C THR A 90 -25.75 -1.58 -16.60
N SER A 91 -24.86 -0.64 -16.29
CA SER A 91 -23.49 -0.94 -15.86
C SER A 91 -23.41 -1.23 -14.34
N PRO A 92 -22.71 -2.30 -13.90
CA PRO A 92 -22.62 -2.66 -12.48
C PRO A 92 -21.65 -1.75 -11.72
N CYS A 93 -22.03 -1.33 -10.50
CA CYS A 93 -21.17 -0.55 -9.63
C CYS A 93 -20.09 -1.44 -9.00
N LEU A 94 -18.86 -1.42 -9.52
CA LEU A 94 -17.77 -2.28 -9.05
C LEU A 94 -17.51 -2.15 -7.53
N ALA A 95 -17.71 -0.95 -6.97
CA ALA A 95 -17.55 -0.70 -5.54
C ALA A 95 -18.48 -1.53 -4.62
N GLU A 96 -19.61 -2.05 -5.11
CA GLU A 96 -20.44 -3.00 -4.36
C GLU A 96 -19.70 -4.31 -4.08
N GLN A 97 -18.80 -4.74 -4.98
CA GLN A 97 -18.01 -5.95 -4.84
C GLN A 97 -16.94 -5.82 -3.75
N ALA A 98 -16.45 -4.61 -3.50
CA ALA A 98 -15.53 -4.30 -2.41
C ALA A 98 -16.24 -4.20 -1.05
N GLY A 99 -17.55 -3.94 -1.04
CA GLY A 99 -18.37 -3.70 0.14
C GLY A 99 -18.45 -2.20 0.47
N LEU A 100 -19.65 -1.74 0.87
CA LEU A 100 -19.95 -0.33 1.10
C LEU A 100 -20.35 -0.04 2.57
N TYR A 101 -20.10 1.20 3.00
CA TYR A 101 -20.34 1.67 4.37
C TYR A 101 -21.76 2.26 4.54
N GLU A 102 -22.52 1.67 5.48
CA GLU A 102 -23.89 2.02 5.85
C GLU A 102 -23.96 3.18 6.86
N LEU A 103 -23.29 4.30 6.54
CA LEU A 103 -23.11 5.50 7.39
C LEU A 103 -24.32 5.88 8.28
N ILE A 104 -25.53 5.87 7.71
CA ILE A 104 -26.77 6.36 8.35
C ILE A 104 -27.35 5.32 9.33
N ALA A 105 -27.02 4.04 9.16
CA ALA A 105 -27.56 2.95 9.98
C ALA A 105 -26.64 2.58 11.18
N SER A 106 -25.52 3.28 11.37
CA SER A 106 -24.65 3.00 12.51
C SER A 106 -25.04 3.76 13.79
N GLU A 107 -24.93 3.06 14.92
CA GLU A 107 -25.17 3.60 16.26
C GLU A 107 -23.91 4.18 16.93
N THR A 108 -22.69 3.87 16.44
CA THR A 108 -21.44 4.39 17.01
C THR A 108 -20.78 5.49 16.19
N VAL A 109 -21.39 5.86 15.06
CA VAL A 109 -20.96 7.00 14.25
C VAL A 109 -21.19 8.33 14.96
N LYS A 110 -20.26 9.25 14.75
CA LYS A 110 -20.36 10.66 15.10
C LYS A 110 -20.33 11.46 13.81
N HIS A 111 -21.51 11.92 13.41
CA HIS A 111 -21.70 12.96 12.41
C HIS A 111 -21.14 14.31 12.91
N ASP A 112 -21.11 15.32 12.04
CA ASP A 112 -20.88 16.73 12.42
C ASP A 112 -19.57 17.02 13.18
N ILE A 113 -18.50 16.26 12.90
CA ILE A 113 -17.18 16.57 13.48
C ILE A 113 -16.51 17.77 12.79
N THR A 114 -16.94 18.08 11.55
CA THR A 114 -16.53 19.24 10.74
C THR A 114 -17.63 19.60 9.73
N ASP A 115 -17.97 20.89 9.60
CA ASP A 115 -18.88 21.43 8.57
C ASP A 115 -18.36 21.27 7.12
N ALA A 116 -17.13 20.76 6.96
CA ALA A 116 -16.44 20.64 5.69
C ALA A 116 -16.85 19.36 4.94
N VAL A 117 -17.75 19.51 3.98
CA VAL A 117 -17.83 18.58 2.84
C VAL A 117 -16.53 18.74 2.03
N GLY A 118 -15.69 17.70 2.06
CA GLY A 118 -14.39 17.70 1.42
C GLY A 118 -14.45 17.20 -0.01
N LEU A 119 -13.62 17.79 -0.88
CA LEU A 119 -13.10 17.07 -2.04
C LEU A 119 -12.24 15.88 -1.54
N VAL A 120 -12.19 14.81 -2.33
CA VAL A 120 -11.31 13.65 -2.07
C VAL A 120 -9.84 14.09 -2.21
N TRP A 121 -9.21 14.40 -1.07
CA TRP A 121 -7.80 14.73 -0.95
C TRP A 121 -7.13 13.79 0.05
N GLN A 122 -6.33 12.84 -0.44
CA GLN A 122 -5.48 12.04 0.45
C GLN A 122 -4.06 12.61 0.42
N TRP A 123 -3.41 12.79 1.57
CA TRP A 123 -2.06 13.36 1.61
C TRP A 123 -1.08 12.46 0.84
N GLY A 124 -0.46 13.02 -0.21
CA GLY A 124 0.37 12.29 -1.17
C GLY A 124 -0.34 11.86 -2.47
N SER A 125 -1.65 12.12 -2.64
CA SER A 125 -2.38 11.80 -3.88
C SER A 125 -2.17 12.79 -5.03
N SER A 126 -1.31 13.81 -4.87
CA SER A 126 -0.98 14.82 -5.90
C SER A 126 -0.05 14.30 -7.02
N ALA A 127 -0.24 13.03 -7.36
CA ALA A 127 0.17 12.39 -8.61
C ALA A 127 -1.06 12.10 -9.51
N VAL A 128 -2.26 12.24 -8.94
CA VAL A 128 -3.55 11.78 -9.44
C VAL A 128 -4.58 12.88 -9.26
N ASP A 129 -4.21 14.11 -9.61
CA ASP A 129 -5.04 15.32 -9.53
C ASP A 129 -6.21 15.31 -10.55
N THR A 130 -6.29 14.23 -11.33
CA THR A 130 -7.47 13.74 -12.04
C THR A 130 -8.55 13.15 -11.12
N VAL A 131 -8.30 13.04 -9.82
CA VAL A 131 -9.29 12.63 -8.82
C VAL A 131 -10.18 13.80 -8.44
N SER A 132 -11.49 13.61 -8.60
CA SER A 132 -12.50 14.46 -7.98
C SER A 132 -13.47 13.59 -7.17
N GLY A 133 -14.12 14.17 -6.16
CA GLY A 133 -15.01 13.40 -5.31
C GLY A 133 -15.64 14.22 -4.20
N ILE A 134 -16.53 13.59 -3.44
CA ILE A 134 -17.26 14.17 -2.33
C ILE A 134 -17.11 13.23 -1.14
N ALA A 135 -16.63 13.74 -0.02
CA ALA A 135 -16.49 13.00 1.23
C ALA A 135 -16.94 13.86 2.43
N VAL A 136 -17.42 13.19 3.47
CA VAL A 136 -17.66 13.80 4.79
C VAL A 136 -16.81 13.08 5.83
N ASN A 137 -16.07 13.84 6.63
CA ASN A 137 -15.29 13.26 7.72
C ASN A 137 -16.22 12.89 8.87
N VAL A 138 -16.06 11.68 9.41
CA VAL A 138 -16.80 11.13 10.54
C VAL A 138 -15.89 10.31 11.43
N LEU A 139 -16.32 10.08 12.67
CA LEU A 139 -15.68 9.11 13.56
C LEU A 139 -16.64 7.96 13.83
N ASP A 140 -16.19 6.72 13.65
CA ASP A 140 -17.02 5.53 13.89
C ASP A 140 -16.18 4.39 14.49
N THR A 141 -16.80 3.30 14.90
CA THR A 141 -16.10 2.08 15.31
C THR A 141 -15.54 1.37 14.08
N MET A 142 -14.22 1.14 14.05
CA MET A 142 -13.58 0.26 13.06
C MET A 142 -13.08 -1.01 13.76
N THR A 143 -13.36 -2.17 13.20
CA THR A 143 -12.99 -3.47 13.75
C THR A 143 -12.16 -4.24 12.71
N ILE A 144 -10.94 -4.63 13.08
CA ILE A 144 -9.94 -5.17 12.17
C ILE A 144 -9.52 -6.57 12.65
N PRO A 145 -9.66 -7.62 11.82
CA PRO A 145 -9.13 -8.94 12.11
C PRO A 145 -7.60 -8.90 12.29
N THR A 146 -7.08 -9.76 13.16
CA THR A 146 -5.64 -9.97 13.36
C THR A 146 -5.38 -11.46 13.56
N LEU A 147 -4.16 -11.95 13.32
CA LEU A 147 -3.83 -13.35 13.65
C LEU A 147 -3.88 -13.63 15.18
N GLN A 148 -3.88 -12.56 15.98
CA GLN A 148 -3.97 -12.57 17.44
C GLN A 148 -5.41 -12.48 17.98
N GLY A 149 -6.42 -12.30 17.11
CA GLY A 149 -7.81 -11.99 17.50
C GLY A 149 -8.34 -10.79 16.72
N THR A 150 -8.80 -9.75 17.42
CA THR A 150 -9.45 -8.59 16.79
C THR A 150 -9.04 -7.27 17.45
N LEU A 151 -8.74 -6.26 16.64
CA LEU A 151 -8.50 -4.89 17.09
C LEU A 151 -9.75 -4.04 16.80
N THR A 152 -10.46 -3.60 17.84
CA THR A 152 -11.58 -2.66 17.71
C THR A 152 -11.15 -1.26 18.13
N VAL A 153 -11.20 -0.32 17.18
CA VAL A 153 -10.81 1.09 17.30
C VAL A 153 -12.08 1.95 17.38
N PRO A 154 -12.47 2.44 18.57
CA PRO A 154 -13.61 3.34 18.71
C PRO A 154 -13.21 4.76 18.30
N ASN A 155 -14.09 5.43 17.54
CA ASN A 155 -13.82 6.77 16.98
C ASN A 155 -12.64 6.78 15.98
N SER A 156 -12.55 5.76 15.13
CA SER A 156 -11.58 5.69 14.03
C SER A 156 -11.78 6.84 13.04
N THR A 157 -10.69 7.41 12.52
CA THR A 157 -10.71 8.50 11.52
C THR A 157 -11.16 8.00 10.16
N ILE A 158 -12.33 8.45 9.68
CA ILE A 158 -12.94 7.99 8.42
C ILE A 158 -13.40 9.18 7.57
N SER A 159 -12.97 9.21 6.31
CA SER A 159 -13.59 10.02 5.26
C SER A 159 -14.62 9.17 4.54
N ALA A 160 -15.91 9.40 4.81
CA ALA A 160 -17.01 8.65 4.23
C ALA A 160 -17.35 9.23 2.84
N VAL A 161 -16.91 8.54 1.80
CA VAL A 161 -16.93 9.00 0.40
C VAL A 161 -18.27 8.68 -0.27
N SER A 162 -18.96 9.69 -0.81
CA SER A 162 -20.16 9.52 -1.64
C SER A 162 -19.90 9.68 -3.14
N ALA A 163 -18.79 10.29 -3.55
CA ALA A 163 -18.35 10.27 -4.94
C ALA A 163 -16.82 10.22 -5.04
N TRP A 164 -16.30 9.48 -6.01
CA TRP A 164 -14.88 9.44 -6.38
C TRP A 164 -14.82 9.06 -7.86
N GLN A 165 -14.33 10.00 -8.68
CA GLN A 165 -14.09 9.84 -10.11
C GLN A 165 -12.61 10.03 -10.39
N VAL A 166 -12.08 9.29 -11.35
CA VAL A 166 -10.70 9.39 -11.85
C VAL A 166 -10.76 9.74 -13.33
N GLU A 167 -10.22 10.90 -13.71
CA GLU A 167 -10.10 11.31 -15.12
C GLU A 167 -8.96 10.55 -15.83
N LEU A 168 -9.26 10.08 -17.03
CA LEU A 168 -8.30 9.53 -17.98
C LEU A 168 -7.82 10.62 -18.96
N PRO A 169 -6.59 10.54 -19.50
CA PRO A 169 -6.04 11.55 -20.42
C PRO A 169 -6.84 11.91 -21.68
N ASP A 170 -7.85 11.13 -22.08
CA ASP A 170 -8.80 11.52 -23.15
C ASP A 170 -10.02 12.32 -22.66
N GLY A 171 -10.13 12.59 -21.37
CA GLY A 171 -11.24 13.33 -20.73
C GLY A 171 -12.45 12.46 -20.36
N THR A 172 -12.31 11.13 -20.42
CA THR A 172 -13.29 10.20 -19.83
C THR A 172 -13.04 10.01 -18.33
N TYR A 173 -14.05 9.55 -17.58
CA TYR A 173 -13.98 9.33 -16.13
C TYR A 173 -14.40 7.92 -15.78
N TYR A 174 -13.80 7.34 -14.74
CA TYR A 174 -14.31 6.12 -14.10
C TYR A 174 -14.42 6.27 -12.58
N SER A 175 -15.28 5.48 -11.95
CA SER A 175 -15.49 5.49 -10.51
C SER A 175 -14.41 4.66 -9.80
N ALA A 176 -13.93 5.11 -8.64
CA ALA A 176 -13.07 4.27 -7.80
C ALA A 176 -13.83 3.03 -7.30
N GLU A 177 -13.17 1.88 -7.27
CA GLU A 177 -13.73 0.60 -6.83
C GLU A 177 -13.51 0.35 -5.33
N VAL A 178 -12.38 0.79 -4.77
CA VAL A 178 -11.93 0.42 -3.42
C VAL A 178 -11.44 1.65 -2.66
N GLY A 179 -11.73 1.69 -1.36
CA GLY A 179 -11.21 2.69 -0.43
C GLY A 179 -9.79 2.40 0.07
N THR A 180 -9.32 3.21 1.02
CA THR A 180 -7.98 3.09 1.63
C THR A 180 -8.03 3.00 3.15
N LEU A 181 -7.24 2.08 3.72
CA LEU A 181 -7.06 1.91 5.15
C LEU A 181 -5.84 2.73 5.60
N SER A 182 -6.08 3.84 6.30
CA SER A 182 -5.04 4.75 6.78
C SER A 182 -4.08 4.03 7.72
N LEU A 183 -2.78 4.17 7.45
CA LEU A 183 -1.72 3.55 8.24
C LEU A 183 -1.15 4.53 9.29
N GLY A 184 -1.97 5.43 9.81
CA GLY A 184 -1.60 6.29 10.93
C GLY A 184 -1.50 7.77 10.59
N ALA A 185 -0.87 8.54 11.47
CA ALA A 185 -0.56 9.96 11.29
C ALA A 185 0.75 10.30 12.02
N PRO A 186 1.38 11.46 11.71
CA PRO A 186 2.54 11.97 12.47
C PRO A 186 2.28 12.03 13.99
N GLY A 187 3.34 11.83 14.79
CA GLY A 187 3.26 11.87 16.24
C GLY A 187 2.39 10.77 16.87
N THR A 188 1.41 11.15 17.70
CA THR A 188 0.65 10.21 18.54
C THR A 188 -0.43 9.39 17.82
N GLY A 189 -0.62 9.59 16.51
CA GLY A 189 -1.65 8.87 15.75
C GLY A 189 -3.09 9.21 16.17
N THR A 190 -3.34 10.43 16.63
CA THR A 190 -4.65 10.94 17.06
C THR A 190 -4.93 12.29 16.41
N GLN A 191 -6.16 12.49 15.90
CA GLN A 191 -6.52 13.67 15.12
C GLN A 191 -7.58 14.52 15.86
N PRO A 192 -7.25 15.71 16.37
CA PRO A 192 -8.23 16.61 16.95
C PRO A 192 -9.04 17.30 15.83
N PHE A 193 -10.36 17.13 15.83
CA PHE A 193 -11.26 17.82 14.89
C PHE A 193 -11.79 19.13 15.50
N ASN A 194 -12.06 19.12 16.80
CA ASN A 194 -12.39 20.31 17.58
C ASN A 194 -11.97 20.13 19.05
N ALA A 195 -12.30 21.09 19.92
CA ALA A 195 -11.89 21.09 21.33
C ALA A 195 -12.45 19.93 22.18
N THR A 196 -13.45 19.19 21.70
CA THR A 196 -14.07 18.04 22.40
C THR A 196 -14.03 16.73 21.62
N VAL A 197 -13.71 16.77 20.32
CA VAL A 197 -13.71 15.62 19.41
C VAL A 197 -12.30 15.32 18.91
N THR A 198 -11.83 14.10 19.19
CA THR A 198 -10.52 13.59 18.73
C THR A 198 -10.68 12.18 18.18
N GLY A 199 -10.37 12.00 16.89
CA GLY A 199 -10.33 10.71 16.22
C GLY A 199 -9.05 9.94 16.51
N GLN A 200 -9.14 8.63 16.31
CA GLN A 200 -8.05 7.68 16.48
C GLN A 200 -7.61 7.17 15.11
N THR A 201 -6.31 7.16 14.82
CA THR A 201 -5.79 6.35 13.71
C THR A 201 -5.52 4.93 14.18
N VAL A 202 -5.61 3.95 13.28
CA VAL A 202 -5.59 2.53 13.64
C VAL A 202 -4.29 2.09 14.37
N PRO A 203 -3.06 2.34 13.84
CA PRO A 203 -1.84 1.96 14.55
C PRO A 203 -1.61 2.81 15.81
N GLY A 204 -1.99 4.09 15.77
CA GLY A 204 -1.90 5.00 16.92
C GLY A 204 -2.73 4.51 18.12
N PHE A 205 -3.95 4.02 17.86
CA PHE A 205 -4.80 3.43 18.90
C PHE A 205 -4.20 2.15 19.47
N ALA A 206 -3.71 1.25 18.61
CA ALA A 206 -3.09 0.00 19.06
C ALA A 206 -1.90 0.26 20.00
N TYR A 207 -1.07 1.26 19.68
CA TYR A 207 0.01 1.72 20.55
C TYR A 207 -0.50 2.38 21.83
N ALA A 208 -1.49 3.29 21.74
CA ALA A 208 -2.04 4.02 22.88
C ALA A 208 -2.72 3.12 23.92
N GLN A 209 -3.28 1.97 23.51
CA GLN A 209 -3.83 0.95 24.42
C GLN A 209 -2.75 -0.06 24.92
N GLY A 210 -1.51 0.03 24.43
CA GLY A 210 -0.46 -0.93 24.74
C GLY A 210 -0.66 -2.32 24.12
N ALA A 211 -1.50 -2.44 23.07
CA ALA A 211 -1.68 -3.67 22.31
C ALA A 211 -0.45 -4.00 21.43
N VAL A 212 0.34 -2.97 21.09
CA VAL A 212 1.65 -3.08 20.44
C VAL A 212 2.69 -2.21 21.14
N ALA A 213 3.97 -2.53 20.99
CA ALA A 213 5.06 -1.85 21.67
C ALA A 213 5.35 -0.42 21.14
N SER A 214 4.79 -0.05 19.99
CA SER A 214 5.20 1.10 19.19
C SER A 214 4.11 1.55 18.20
N ASN A 215 4.10 2.85 17.84
CA ASN A 215 3.33 3.38 16.71
C ASN A 215 4.15 3.19 15.41
N SER A 216 4.33 1.92 15.05
CA SER A 216 5.11 1.48 13.90
C SER A 216 4.33 0.50 13.05
N TRP A 217 4.78 0.28 11.81
CA TRP A 217 4.33 -0.84 10.99
C TRP A 217 5.34 -1.23 9.93
N GLY A 218 5.19 -2.44 9.42
CA GLY A 218 5.86 -2.95 8.22
C GLY A 218 4.83 -3.47 7.22
N LEU A 219 5.03 -3.13 5.94
CA LEU A 219 4.15 -3.43 4.82
C LEU A 219 4.98 -3.94 3.64
N HIS A 220 4.60 -5.09 3.12
CA HIS A 220 4.96 -5.56 1.78
C HIS A 220 3.66 -5.86 1.02
N TYR A 221 3.49 -5.33 -0.19
CA TYR A 221 2.19 -5.35 -0.85
C TYR A 221 1.81 -6.74 -1.41
N GLY A 222 2.81 -7.59 -1.72
CA GLY A 222 2.58 -8.85 -2.43
C GLY A 222 2.15 -8.63 -3.88
N SER A 223 1.66 -9.68 -4.54
CA SER A 223 1.21 -9.62 -5.93
C SER A 223 0.11 -10.64 -6.19
N ALA A 224 -1.10 -10.18 -6.55
CA ALA A 224 -2.23 -11.08 -6.76
C ALA A 224 -2.08 -11.92 -8.03
N SER A 225 -1.49 -11.38 -9.10
CA SER A 225 -1.25 -12.09 -10.37
C SER A 225 -0.29 -13.28 -10.20
N LEU A 226 0.60 -13.24 -9.20
CA LEU A 226 1.51 -14.34 -8.85
C LEU A 226 1.07 -15.09 -7.58
N SER A 227 -0.14 -14.86 -7.07
CA SER A 227 -0.66 -15.44 -5.82
C SER A 227 0.25 -15.24 -4.59
N GLN A 228 1.07 -14.18 -4.59
CA GLN A 228 1.95 -13.86 -3.49
C GLN A 228 1.21 -13.00 -2.46
N GLU A 229 0.90 -13.58 -1.30
CA GLU A 229 0.29 -12.85 -0.18
C GLU A 229 1.20 -11.69 0.27
N GLY A 230 0.60 -10.53 0.50
CA GLY A 230 1.24 -9.40 1.17
C GLY A 230 1.55 -9.68 2.63
N SER A 231 2.09 -8.68 3.33
CA SER A 231 2.27 -8.71 4.78
C SER A 231 2.04 -7.30 5.33
N LEU A 232 1.18 -7.17 6.33
CA LEU A 232 1.02 -5.93 7.10
C LEU A 232 1.06 -6.28 8.59
N VAL A 233 1.91 -5.59 9.34
CA VAL A 233 2.12 -5.81 10.77
C VAL A 233 2.13 -4.46 11.48
N PHE A 234 1.36 -4.30 12.55
CA PHE A 234 1.43 -3.14 13.44
C PHE A 234 2.33 -3.45 14.64
N GLY A 235 3.15 -2.49 15.07
CA GLY A 235 4.14 -2.66 16.15
C GLY A 235 5.40 -3.44 15.75
N GLY A 236 5.53 -3.79 14.46
CA GLY A 236 6.54 -4.72 13.97
C GLY A 236 6.47 -4.90 12.47
N TYR A 237 7.11 -5.96 11.98
CA TYR A 237 7.20 -6.31 10.56
C TYR A 237 7.46 -7.82 10.41
N ASP A 238 7.39 -8.33 9.18
CA ASP A 238 7.83 -9.68 8.82
C ASP A 238 9.24 -9.64 8.22
N GLN A 239 10.24 -10.15 8.94
CA GLN A 239 11.63 -10.14 8.51
C GLN A 239 11.87 -10.90 7.20
N SER A 240 11.07 -11.92 6.90
CA SER A 240 11.19 -12.67 5.63
C SER A 240 10.91 -11.79 4.39
N ARG A 241 10.30 -10.61 4.59
CA ARG A 241 10.02 -9.63 3.53
C ARG A 241 11.09 -8.55 3.40
N VAL A 242 12.15 -8.56 4.22
CA VAL A 242 13.18 -7.51 4.28
C VAL A 242 14.55 -8.10 3.93
N LEU A 243 14.95 -7.99 2.66
CA LEU A 243 16.17 -8.62 2.16
C LEU A 243 17.33 -7.63 1.98
N GLY A 244 18.52 -8.04 2.42
CA GLY A 244 19.77 -7.32 2.20
C GLY A 244 19.90 -6.03 3.00
N ASP A 245 20.29 -4.95 2.32
CA ASP A 245 20.43 -3.62 2.90
C ASP A 245 19.07 -2.94 3.11
N VAL A 246 18.94 -2.23 4.24
CA VAL A 246 17.83 -1.32 4.51
C VAL A 246 18.30 0.11 4.32
N GLY A 247 17.56 0.89 3.52
CA GLY A 247 17.62 2.34 3.57
C GLY A 247 16.81 2.86 4.75
N VAL A 248 17.41 3.75 5.53
CA VAL A 248 16.77 4.44 6.65
C VAL A 248 16.68 5.92 6.28
N PHE A 249 15.48 6.47 6.34
CA PHE A 249 15.16 7.82 5.86
C PHE A 249 14.34 8.57 6.92
N ASP A 250 14.50 9.89 6.97
CA ASP A 250 13.65 10.76 7.80
C ASP A 250 12.19 10.70 7.31
N LEU A 251 11.23 10.70 8.23
CA LEU A 251 9.80 10.58 7.93
C LEU A 251 9.02 11.81 8.46
N ASP A 252 8.63 12.68 7.53
CA ASP A 252 7.65 13.74 7.80
C ASP A 252 6.20 13.20 7.64
N SER A 253 5.34 13.96 6.98
CA SER A 253 3.99 13.53 6.56
C SER A 253 4.00 12.50 5.42
N VAL A 254 5.13 12.32 4.72
CA VAL A 254 5.28 11.49 3.52
C VAL A 254 6.64 10.77 3.51
N MET A 255 6.71 9.58 2.91
CA MET A 255 7.94 8.81 2.74
C MET A 255 8.66 9.25 1.45
N ILE A 256 9.74 10.03 1.56
CA ILE A 256 10.54 10.49 0.40
C ILE A 256 11.92 9.87 0.42
N ALA A 257 12.32 9.24 -0.69
CA ALA A 257 13.67 8.77 -0.92
C ALA A 257 14.29 9.48 -2.14
N ASN A 258 15.59 9.78 -2.07
CA ASN A 258 16.32 10.39 -3.20
C ASN A 258 16.72 9.30 -4.21
N LEU A 259 16.06 9.27 -5.36
CA LEU A 259 16.41 8.40 -6.48
C LEU A 259 17.61 8.98 -7.26
N LEU A 260 18.60 8.14 -7.53
CA LEU A 260 19.87 8.48 -8.20
C LEU A 260 19.94 7.92 -9.63
N ASP A 261 19.35 6.74 -9.86
CA ASP A 261 19.25 6.15 -11.20
C ASP A 261 18.06 5.19 -11.33
N VAL A 262 17.65 4.97 -12.57
CA VAL A 262 16.75 3.90 -13.01
C VAL A 262 17.52 3.04 -14.00
N GLN A 263 17.51 1.73 -13.79
CA GLN A 263 18.36 0.78 -14.51
C GLN A 263 17.56 -0.43 -15.00
N ILE A 264 18.05 -1.10 -16.02
CA ILE A 264 17.52 -2.40 -16.45
C ILE A 264 18.65 -3.42 -16.32
N GLY A 265 18.40 -4.50 -15.58
CA GLY A 265 19.39 -5.53 -15.29
C GLY A 265 18.80 -6.94 -15.34
N VAL A 266 19.64 -7.93 -15.03
CA VAL A 266 19.29 -9.35 -15.03
C VAL A 266 19.96 -10.01 -13.83
N GLU A 267 19.21 -10.83 -13.08
CA GLU A 267 19.69 -11.42 -11.82
C GLU A 267 20.49 -12.70 -12.02
N ASN A 268 20.15 -13.49 -13.04
CA ASN A 268 20.80 -14.75 -13.35
C ASN A 268 20.62 -15.12 -14.84
N GLY A 269 21.60 -15.84 -15.39
CA GLY A 269 21.60 -16.27 -16.79
C GLY A 269 21.84 -15.14 -17.80
N SER A 270 21.57 -15.45 -19.07
CA SER A 270 21.78 -14.54 -20.20
C SER A 270 20.70 -13.47 -20.29
N SER A 271 21.02 -12.31 -20.89
CA SER A 271 20.05 -11.22 -20.99
C SER A 271 18.96 -11.47 -22.05
N PRO A 272 17.73 -10.99 -21.84
CA PRO A 272 16.75 -10.86 -22.92
C PRO A 272 17.05 -9.66 -23.83
N PHE A 273 17.94 -8.75 -23.41
CA PHE A 273 18.30 -7.53 -24.14
C PHE A 273 19.63 -7.68 -24.89
N SER A 274 19.79 -6.91 -25.97
CA SER A 274 21.00 -6.94 -26.82
C SER A 274 22.25 -6.35 -26.17
N GLU A 275 22.10 -5.41 -25.23
CA GLU A 275 23.22 -4.72 -24.56
C GLU A 275 23.51 -5.27 -23.16
N GLY A 276 22.82 -6.34 -22.75
CA GLY A 276 22.96 -6.95 -21.43
C GLY A 276 22.19 -6.22 -20.33
N SER A 277 22.57 -4.96 -20.08
CA SER A 277 22.04 -4.11 -19.00
C SER A 277 22.12 -2.62 -19.38
N PHE A 278 21.22 -1.79 -18.86
CA PHE A 278 21.15 -0.36 -19.14
C PHE A 278 21.15 0.47 -17.84
N THR A 279 21.82 1.63 -17.86
CA THR A 279 21.96 2.56 -16.73
C THR A 279 21.79 4.01 -17.20
N GLY A 280 21.46 4.94 -16.30
CA GLY A 280 21.19 6.32 -16.69
C GLY A 280 19.83 6.50 -17.38
N LEU A 281 18.85 5.66 -17.05
CA LEU A 281 17.48 5.80 -17.59
C LEU A 281 16.68 6.87 -16.84
N LEU A 282 17.15 7.29 -15.65
CA LEU A 282 16.61 8.45 -14.95
C LEU A 282 16.96 9.75 -15.69
N LYS A 283 15.98 10.29 -16.41
CA LYS A 283 16.09 11.51 -17.23
C LYS A 283 14.96 12.46 -16.86
N LEU A 284 15.24 13.75 -16.66
CA LEU A 284 14.22 14.75 -16.31
C LEU A 284 14.17 15.90 -17.32
N ASN A 285 15.28 16.63 -17.47
CA ASN A 285 15.47 17.66 -18.49
C ASN A 285 16.97 18.01 -18.58
N ALA A 286 17.34 18.97 -19.42
CA ALA A 286 18.73 19.40 -19.61
C ALA A 286 19.42 20.03 -18.37
N SER A 287 18.68 20.29 -17.28
CA SER A 287 19.19 20.78 -15.99
C SER A 287 19.18 19.71 -14.89
N PHE A 288 18.93 18.43 -15.23
CA PHE A 288 18.95 17.35 -14.25
C PHE A 288 20.33 17.17 -13.62
N ASN A 289 20.37 17.08 -12.28
CA ASN A 289 21.60 17.06 -11.48
C ASN A 289 22.02 15.66 -10.99
N GLY A 290 21.31 14.61 -11.39
CA GLY A 290 21.56 13.23 -10.93
C GLY A 290 20.84 12.84 -9.64
N VAL A 291 19.92 13.66 -9.12
CA VAL A 291 19.10 13.32 -7.94
C VAL A 291 17.64 13.75 -8.16
N GLN A 292 16.71 12.81 -8.04
CA GLN A 292 15.27 13.05 -8.13
C GLN A 292 14.56 12.55 -6.87
N PRO A 293 13.92 13.41 -6.07
CA PRO A 293 13.06 12.97 -4.98
C PRO A 293 11.88 12.13 -5.48
N ALA A 294 11.65 10.99 -4.83
CA ALA A 294 10.55 10.07 -5.12
C ALA A 294 9.76 9.77 -3.83
N VAL A 295 8.45 10.03 -3.87
CA VAL A 295 7.51 9.65 -2.81
C VAL A 295 7.21 8.16 -2.95
N ILE A 296 7.46 7.37 -1.92
CA ILE A 296 7.06 5.97 -1.87
C ILE A 296 5.61 5.92 -1.37
N ASN A 297 4.67 5.43 -2.18
CA ASN A 297 3.25 5.72 -1.95
C ASN A 297 2.31 4.50 -2.21
N PRO A 298 1.82 3.81 -1.15
CA PRO A 298 0.97 2.63 -1.31
C PRO A 298 -0.45 2.88 -1.84
N ILE A 299 -0.97 4.13 -1.88
CA ILE A 299 -2.33 4.36 -2.40
C ILE A 299 -2.37 4.45 -3.92
N VAL A 300 -1.34 4.99 -4.59
CA VAL A 300 -1.33 5.15 -6.06
C VAL A 300 -0.90 3.86 -6.76
N PRO A 301 -1.46 3.51 -7.94
CA PRO A 301 -1.18 2.22 -8.60
C PRO A 301 0.18 2.18 -9.30
N TYR A 302 0.52 3.20 -10.10
CA TYR A 302 1.65 3.16 -11.03
C TYR A 302 2.95 3.76 -10.46
N MET A 303 4.01 3.68 -11.25
CA MET A 303 5.22 4.49 -11.10
C MET A 303 5.04 5.78 -11.91
N PHE A 304 4.81 6.90 -11.24
CA PHE A 304 4.66 8.23 -11.85
C PHE A 304 6.04 8.87 -11.94
N MET A 305 6.56 8.94 -13.16
CA MET A 305 7.90 9.45 -13.48
C MET A 305 7.82 10.36 -14.69
N SER A 306 8.87 11.13 -14.99
CA SER A 306 8.87 12.01 -16.15
C SER A 306 8.61 11.25 -17.47
N PRO A 307 8.06 11.93 -18.50
CA PRO A 307 7.99 11.38 -19.85
C PRO A 307 9.35 10.87 -20.36
N GLU A 308 10.43 11.58 -20.05
CA GLU A 308 11.80 11.25 -20.45
C GLU A 308 12.30 9.96 -19.80
N THR A 309 12.00 9.72 -18.51
CA THR A 309 12.35 8.47 -17.81
C THR A 309 11.49 7.31 -18.31
N CYS A 310 10.16 7.48 -18.41
CA CYS A 310 9.31 6.41 -18.92
C CYS A 310 9.64 6.04 -20.38
N ALA A 311 9.94 7.02 -21.23
CA ALA A 311 10.40 6.77 -22.60
C ALA A 311 11.75 6.02 -22.63
N ALA A 312 12.74 6.43 -21.82
CA ALA A 312 14.04 5.77 -21.75
C ALA A 312 13.97 4.29 -21.35
N VAL A 313 13.02 3.93 -20.49
CA VAL A 313 12.74 2.53 -20.13
C VAL A 313 11.99 1.84 -21.28
N ALA A 314 10.94 2.46 -21.82
CA ALA A 314 10.12 1.92 -22.89
C ALA A 314 10.88 1.67 -24.22
N GLU A 315 11.91 2.46 -24.53
CA GLU A 315 12.82 2.28 -25.68
C GLU A 315 13.43 0.87 -25.74
N ASN A 316 13.54 0.19 -24.60
CA ASN A 316 14.14 -1.13 -24.46
C ASN A 316 13.12 -2.29 -24.41
N LEU A 317 11.82 -1.99 -24.46
CA LEU A 317 10.72 -2.93 -24.25
C LEU A 317 9.80 -3.00 -25.49
N PRO A 318 9.19 -4.17 -25.80
CA PRO A 318 8.11 -4.27 -26.80
C PRO A 318 6.79 -3.67 -26.26
N VAL A 319 6.76 -2.34 -26.08
CA VAL A 319 5.59 -1.58 -25.61
C VAL A 319 5.25 -0.41 -26.54
N THR A 320 3.98 0.01 -26.55
CA THR A 320 3.52 1.22 -27.25
C THR A 320 2.78 2.14 -26.27
N PHE A 321 3.09 3.44 -26.26
CA PHE A 321 2.35 4.39 -25.44
C PHE A 321 0.92 4.60 -25.96
N ASN A 322 -0.08 4.36 -25.12
CA ASN A 322 -1.48 4.67 -25.39
C ASN A 322 -1.85 5.99 -24.70
N SER A 323 -2.02 7.04 -25.50
CA SER A 323 -2.31 8.40 -25.03
C SER A 323 -3.73 8.60 -24.49
N GLN A 324 -4.66 7.66 -24.64
CA GLN A 324 -6.00 7.76 -24.03
C GLN A 324 -5.98 7.45 -22.54
N VAL A 325 -5.24 6.41 -22.14
CA VAL A 325 -5.10 5.97 -20.73
C VAL A 325 -3.83 6.51 -20.06
N GLY A 326 -2.86 6.99 -20.84
CA GLY A 326 -1.60 7.54 -20.33
C GLY A 326 -0.58 6.48 -19.89
N LEU A 327 -0.63 5.30 -20.48
CA LEU A 327 0.16 4.12 -20.07
C LEU A 327 0.76 3.41 -21.30
N TYR A 328 1.82 2.63 -21.08
CA TYR A 328 2.48 1.86 -22.12
C TYR A 328 1.88 0.45 -22.19
N ILE A 329 1.35 0.04 -23.34
CA ILE A 329 0.70 -1.26 -23.54
C ILE A 329 1.70 -2.25 -24.12
N TRP A 330 1.79 -3.46 -23.57
CA TRP A 330 2.68 -4.51 -24.05
C TRP A 330 2.20 -5.06 -25.40
N ASN A 331 3.11 -5.17 -26.37
CA ASN A 331 2.86 -5.96 -27.57
C ASN A 331 3.10 -7.44 -27.24
N THR A 332 2.06 -8.11 -26.76
CA THR A 332 2.08 -9.54 -26.39
C THR A 332 2.35 -10.48 -27.58
N THR A 333 2.37 -9.97 -28.82
CA THR A 333 2.73 -10.74 -30.03
C THR A 333 4.21 -10.63 -30.42
N ASP A 334 4.99 -9.76 -29.78
CA ASP A 334 6.44 -9.66 -30.00
C ASP A 334 7.16 -10.83 -29.30
N PRO A 335 8.02 -11.62 -29.99
CA PRO A 335 8.80 -12.69 -29.35
C PRO A 335 9.68 -12.25 -28.17
N LYS A 336 9.97 -10.95 -28.02
CA LYS A 336 10.66 -10.39 -26.85
C LYS A 336 9.79 -10.33 -25.60
N TYR A 337 8.47 -10.21 -25.72
CA TYR A 337 7.56 -9.99 -24.59
C TYR A 337 7.67 -11.13 -23.55
N GLU A 338 7.34 -12.36 -23.94
CA GLU A 338 7.47 -13.55 -23.09
C GLU A 338 8.93 -13.77 -22.62
N ARG A 339 9.91 -13.45 -23.47
CA ARG A 339 11.34 -13.59 -23.14
C ARG A 339 11.82 -12.57 -22.10
N ILE A 340 11.22 -11.38 -22.03
CA ILE A 340 11.55 -10.38 -21.00
C ILE A 340 10.77 -10.69 -19.72
N VAL A 341 9.44 -10.76 -19.82
CA VAL A 341 8.52 -10.84 -18.67
C VAL A 341 8.77 -12.07 -17.79
N ASN A 342 9.06 -13.23 -18.40
CA ASN A 342 9.31 -14.46 -17.64
C ASN A 342 10.79 -14.70 -17.30
N SER A 343 11.71 -13.78 -17.62
CA SER A 343 13.14 -13.96 -17.33
C SER A 343 13.55 -13.34 -15.99
N PRO A 344 14.74 -13.64 -15.45
CA PRO A 344 15.34 -12.93 -14.30
C PRO A 344 15.65 -11.43 -14.54
N ALA A 345 15.07 -10.80 -15.56
CA ALA A 345 15.25 -9.39 -15.87
C ALA A 345 14.38 -8.50 -14.99
N TYR A 346 14.93 -7.34 -14.61
CA TYR A 346 14.28 -6.38 -13.72
C TYR A 346 14.51 -4.93 -14.16
N LEU A 347 13.57 -4.08 -13.75
CA LEU A 347 13.78 -2.64 -13.62
C LEU A 347 14.30 -2.37 -12.19
N ALA A 348 15.41 -1.66 -12.05
CA ALA A 348 16.00 -1.35 -10.75
C ALA A 348 15.99 0.16 -10.46
N PHE A 349 15.75 0.48 -9.20
CA PHE A 349 15.70 1.84 -8.64
C PHE A 349 16.84 1.99 -7.64
N VAL A 350 17.76 2.91 -7.92
CA VAL A 350 18.96 3.13 -7.10
C VAL A 350 18.75 4.39 -6.25
N PHE A 351 18.66 4.23 -4.94
CA PHE A 351 18.42 5.31 -3.98
C PHE A 351 19.69 5.69 -3.20
N GLN A 352 19.79 6.97 -2.86
CA GLN A 352 20.78 7.47 -1.91
C GLN A 352 20.49 6.91 -0.51
N ASN A 353 21.51 6.42 0.19
CA ASN A 353 21.39 5.94 1.57
C ASN A 353 22.52 6.56 2.43
N ALA A 354 22.26 6.79 3.71
CA ALA A 354 23.21 7.40 4.64
C ALA A 354 24.48 6.54 4.87
N GLY A 355 24.40 5.22 4.65
CA GLY A 355 25.48 4.25 4.86
C GLY A 355 26.60 4.21 3.81
N SER A 356 26.69 5.18 2.90
CA SER A 356 27.65 5.29 1.77
C SER A 356 27.54 4.27 0.62
N ALA A 357 26.88 3.12 0.83
CA ALA A 357 26.41 2.26 -0.26
C ALA A 357 24.98 2.67 -0.67
N ASN A 358 24.70 2.75 -1.97
CA ASN A 358 23.34 3.03 -2.47
C ASN A 358 22.42 1.83 -2.23
N LEU A 359 21.16 2.10 -1.88
CA LEU A 359 20.13 1.06 -1.81
C LEU A 359 19.58 0.80 -3.22
N THR A 360 19.63 -0.45 -3.69
CA THR A 360 19.05 -0.82 -5.00
C THR A 360 17.86 -1.74 -4.81
N ILE A 361 16.69 -1.31 -5.27
CA ILE A 361 15.46 -2.12 -5.29
C ILE A 361 15.22 -2.62 -6.72
N LYS A 362 15.15 -3.95 -6.89
CA LYS A 362 14.91 -4.64 -8.16
C LYS A 362 13.44 -5.06 -8.25
N VAL A 363 12.77 -4.67 -9.33
CA VAL A 363 11.38 -5.03 -9.65
C VAL A 363 11.40 -5.87 -10.94
N PRO A 364 11.23 -7.21 -10.85
CA PRO A 364 11.21 -8.09 -12.02
C PRO A 364 10.11 -7.71 -13.02
N PHE A 365 10.36 -7.88 -14.32
CA PHE A 365 9.37 -7.50 -15.35
C PHE A 365 8.06 -8.30 -15.27
N GLN A 366 8.08 -9.46 -14.62
CA GLN A 366 6.90 -10.25 -14.28
C GLN A 366 5.88 -9.49 -13.41
N LEU A 367 6.35 -8.61 -12.51
CA LEU A 367 5.49 -7.71 -11.70
C LEU A 367 5.09 -6.43 -12.43
N LEU A 368 5.79 -6.11 -13.51
CA LEU A 368 5.58 -4.93 -14.36
C LEU A 368 4.79 -5.30 -15.64
N ASN A 369 4.19 -6.49 -15.64
CA ASN A 369 3.22 -6.98 -16.60
C ASN A 369 1.86 -7.05 -15.91
N LEU A 370 1.18 -5.91 -15.85
CA LEU A 370 -0.10 -5.75 -15.17
C LEU A 370 -1.24 -5.69 -16.18
N THR A 371 -2.46 -5.99 -15.73
CA THR A 371 -3.65 -6.01 -16.58
C THR A 371 -4.41 -4.68 -16.48
N LEU A 372 -4.79 -4.07 -17.60
CA LEU A 372 -5.89 -3.10 -17.67
C LEU A 372 -7.19 -3.83 -18.03
N GLU A 373 -8.28 -3.50 -17.35
CA GLU A 373 -9.63 -4.04 -17.56
C GLU A 373 -10.69 -2.93 -17.63
N ALA A 374 -11.96 -3.31 -17.79
CA ALA A 374 -13.07 -2.36 -17.74
C ALA A 374 -13.21 -1.79 -16.32
N PRO A 375 -13.52 -0.48 -16.15
CA PRO A 375 -13.92 0.48 -17.17
C PRO A 375 -12.77 1.24 -17.86
N ILE A 376 -11.50 1.05 -17.47
CA ILE A 376 -10.36 1.80 -18.03
C ILE A 376 -10.12 1.44 -19.51
N VAL A 377 -10.38 0.19 -19.88
CA VAL A 377 -10.31 -0.30 -21.27
C VAL A 377 -11.50 -1.19 -21.61
N THR A 378 -11.94 -1.16 -22.87
CA THR A 378 -13.03 -2.03 -23.36
C THR A 378 -12.56 -3.44 -23.73
N THR A 379 -11.25 -3.69 -23.75
CA THR A 379 -10.65 -5.00 -24.01
C THR A 379 -9.46 -5.18 -23.07
N THR A 380 -9.49 -6.25 -22.28
CA THR A 380 -8.43 -6.62 -21.34
C THR A 380 -7.07 -6.67 -22.05
N GLN A 381 -6.09 -5.92 -21.55
CA GLN A 381 -4.76 -5.82 -22.17
C GLN A 381 -3.65 -5.68 -21.13
N GLN A 382 -2.47 -6.22 -21.45
CA GLN A 382 -1.29 -6.11 -20.58
C GLN A 382 -0.59 -4.76 -20.77
N TYR A 383 -0.16 -4.13 -19.67
CA TYR A 383 0.51 -2.83 -19.66
C TYR A 383 1.74 -2.80 -18.74
N PHE A 384 2.63 -1.86 -19.04
CA PHE A 384 3.81 -1.52 -18.27
C PHE A 384 3.52 -0.27 -17.40
N PRO A 385 3.57 -0.37 -16.05
CA PRO A 385 3.04 0.66 -15.15
C PRO A 385 3.97 1.86 -14.90
N CYS A 386 4.54 2.43 -15.97
CA CYS A 386 5.16 3.76 -15.94
C CYS A 386 4.19 4.78 -16.53
N ARG A 387 3.72 5.74 -15.73
CA ARG A 387 2.84 6.84 -16.17
C ARG A 387 3.67 8.12 -16.31
N PRO A 388 3.80 8.69 -17.53
CA PRO A 388 4.41 9.99 -17.74
C PRO A 388 3.71 11.07 -16.90
N PHE A 389 4.50 11.82 -16.14
CA PHE A 389 4.03 12.79 -15.16
C PHE A 389 4.87 14.08 -15.24
N TYR A 390 4.21 15.23 -15.42
CA TYR A 390 4.87 16.53 -15.49
C TYR A 390 5.08 17.09 -14.08
N ALA A 391 6.28 16.89 -13.54
CA ALA A 391 6.65 17.29 -12.18
C ALA A 391 6.55 18.81 -11.92
N SER A 392 6.40 19.63 -12.95
CA SER A 392 6.09 21.07 -12.87
C SER A 392 4.79 21.38 -12.13
N ASP A 393 3.84 20.44 -12.16
CA ASP A 393 2.45 20.72 -11.82
C ASP A 393 2.24 20.52 -10.31
N HIS A 394 2.87 19.48 -9.73
CA HIS A 394 2.71 19.10 -8.33
C HIS A 394 4.05 18.77 -7.66
N SER A 395 4.64 19.76 -6.98
CA SER A 395 5.78 19.67 -6.05
C SER A 395 7.16 19.22 -6.60
N GLY A 396 7.29 18.81 -7.86
CA GLY A 396 8.57 18.38 -8.43
C GLY A 396 8.96 16.91 -8.18
N ASN A 397 8.10 16.14 -7.52
CA ASN A 397 8.40 14.78 -7.06
C ASN A 397 7.97 13.69 -8.07
N TYR A 398 8.65 12.55 -8.05
CA TYR A 398 8.14 11.28 -8.62
C TYR A 398 7.30 10.53 -7.56
N PHE A 399 6.50 9.56 -7.97
CA PHE A 399 5.74 8.70 -7.05
C PHE A 399 5.89 7.22 -7.43
N LEU A 400 6.31 6.38 -6.48
CA LEU A 400 6.48 4.94 -6.68
C LEU A 400 5.35 4.20 -5.97
N GLY A 401 4.36 3.79 -6.77
CA GLY A 401 3.10 3.20 -6.33
C GLY A 401 3.13 1.70 -6.04
N LYS A 402 1.93 1.12 -5.92
CA LYS A 402 1.70 -0.32 -5.69
C LYS A 402 2.52 -1.21 -6.62
N ALA A 403 2.65 -0.86 -7.91
CA ALA A 403 3.47 -1.58 -8.89
C ALA A 403 4.93 -1.83 -8.45
N PHE A 404 5.55 -0.85 -7.78
CA PHE A 404 6.90 -0.94 -7.20
C PHE A 404 6.89 -1.69 -5.86
N LEU A 405 5.85 -1.48 -5.03
CA LEU A 405 5.69 -2.09 -3.70
C LEU A 405 5.36 -3.59 -3.72
N GLN A 406 5.11 -4.18 -4.89
CA GLN A 406 5.12 -5.64 -5.10
C GLN A 406 6.53 -6.25 -4.94
N ALA A 407 7.60 -5.44 -5.00
CA ALA A 407 8.99 -5.89 -4.85
C ALA A 407 9.78 -5.09 -3.79
N ALA A 408 9.11 -4.21 -3.04
CA ALA A 408 9.73 -3.38 -2.02
C ALA A 408 8.99 -3.52 -0.69
N PHE A 409 9.75 -3.73 0.39
CA PHE A 409 9.24 -3.58 1.74
C PHE A 409 9.34 -2.11 2.17
N ILE A 410 8.29 -1.61 2.80
CA ILE A 410 8.27 -0.32 3.49
C ILE A 410 7.83 -0.48 4.94
N GLY A 411 8.36 0.34 5.83
CA GLY A 411 7.89 0.41 7.21
C GLY A 411 8.19 1.76 7.85
N ILE A 412 7.53 2.07 8.97
CA ILE A 412 7.74 3.33 9.70
C ILE A 412 7.92 3.11 11.20
N ASN A 413 8.56 4.06 11.89
CA ASN A 413 8.60 4.14 13.34
C ASN A 413 8.34 5.59 13.80
N ARG A 414 7.10 5.92 14.19
CA ARG A 414 6.67 7.30 14.54
C ARG A 414 7.30 7.87 15.82
N GLN A 415 8.01 7.07 16.63
CA GLN A 415 8.68 7.58 17.84
C GLN A 415 10.10 8.10 17.57
N VAL A 416 10.74 7.66 16.48
CA VAL A 416 11.97 8.27 15.96
C VAL A 416 11.73 9.09 14.69
N GLU A 417 10.52 9.01 14.13
CA GLU A 417 10.11 9.61 12.85
C GLU A 417 11.07 9.22 11.70
N ASN A 418 11.29 7.91 11.55
CA ASN A 418 11.99 7.30 10.41
C ASN A 418 11.05 6.42 9.58
N PHE A 419 11.37 6.25 8.29
CA PHE A 419 10.87 5.14 7.47
C PHE A 419 12.01 4.26 6.93
N PHE A 420 11.65 3.01 6.63
CA PHE A 420 12.52 1.95 6.13
C PHE A 420 12.11 1.58 4.71
N LEU A 421 13.09 1.32 3.84
CA LEU A 421 12.89 0.77 2.49
C LEU A 421 13.90 -0.36 2.25
N ALA A 422 13.44 -1.51 1.75
CA ALA A 422 14.29 -2.67 1.47
C ALA A 422 13.76 -3.53 0.31
N GLN A 423 14.60 -4.41 -0.23
CA GLN A 423 14.19 -5.38 -1.24
C GLN A 423 13.21 -6.40 -0.64
N ALA A 424 12.08 -6.64 -1.30
CA ALA A 424 11.17 -7.72 -0.95
C ALA A 424 11.43 -9.00 -1.78
N PRO A 425 11.09 -10.19 -1.26
CA PRO A 425 11.19 -11.47 -1.96
C PRO A 425 10.12 -11.66 -3.04
N GLY A 426 10.31 -12.67 -3.89
CA GLY A 426 9.33 -13.19 -4.84
C GLY A 426 8.30 -14.16 -4.24
N PRO A 427 7.46 -14.77 -5.10
CA PRO A 427 6.35 -15.63 -4.67
C PRO A 427 6.76 -16.84 -3.84
N GLY A 428 7.93 -17.44 -4.14
CA GLY A 428 8.52 -18.55 -3.40
C GLY A 428 9.18 -18.19 -2.06
N VAL A 429 8.73 -17.12 -1.39
CA VAL A 429 9.17 -16.78 -0.03
C VAL A 429 8.86 -17.91 0.96
N GLY A 430 9.71 -18.06 1.98
CA GLY A 430 9.55 -19.03 3.05
C GLY A 430 8.54 -18.62 4.13
N GLY A 431 8.69 -19.20 5.32
CA GLY A 431 7.83 -18.89 6.46
C GLY A 431 8.01 -17.47 7.01
N SER A 432 6.91 -16.87 7.45
CA SER A 432 6.89 -15.54 8.07
C SER A 432 7.64 -15.51 9.41
N THR A 433 8.42 -14.45 9.64
CA THR A 433 9.18 -14.24 10.89
C THR A 433 8.86 -12.86 11.45
N ILE A 434 7.89 -12.80 12.36
CA ILE A 434 7.36 -11.55 12.90
C ILE A 434 8.29 -10.99 13.98
N ILE A 435 8.81 -9.79 13.75
CA ILE A 435 9.75 -9.08 14.63
C ILE A 435 9.13 -7.74 15.09
N PRO A 436 9.16 -7.39 16.38
CA PRO A 436 8.73 -6.08 16.86
C PRO A 436 9.70 -4.97 16.47
N ILE A 437 9.18 -3.76 16.25
CA ILE A 437 9.98 -2.54 16.11
C ILE A 437 9.90 -1.80 17.44
N GLY A 438 11.01 -1.69 18.15
CA GLY A 438 11.09 -0.94 19.40
C GLY A 438 10.92 0.58 19.19
N PRO A 439 10.42 1.34 20.20
CA PRO A 439 10.27 2.80 20.11
C PRO A 439 11.52 3.63 19.83
N ASN A 440 12.72 3.03 19.78
CA ASN A 440 13.98 3.71 19.49
C ASN A 440 14.76 3.00 18.35
N ASP A 441 14.13 2.03 17.69
CA ASP A 441 14.79 1.17 16.71
C ASP A 441 14.92 1.94 15.39
N THR A 442 16.16 2.00 14.90
CA THR A 442 16.61 2.91 13.83
C THR A 442 17.29 2.16 12.68
N PRO A 443 17.84 0.95 12.89
CA PRO A 443 17.86 -0.10 11.88
C PRO A 443 16.93 -1.27 12.28
N ILE A 444 16.39 -1.98 11.29
CA ILE A 444 15.66 -3.25 11.48
C ILE A 444 16.51 -4.45 11.04
N SER A 445 16.22 -5.63 11.57
CA SER A 445 16.91 -6.88 11.17
C SER A 445 16.45 -7.36 9.79
N THR A 446 17.35 -7.95 9.00
CA THR A 446 17.11 -8.34 7.60
C THR A 446 17.53 -9.78 7.34
N ASP A 447 16.95 -10.38 6.30
CA ASP A 447 17.35 -11.66 5.75
C ASP A 447 18.38 -11.48 4.60
N PRO A 448 19.18 -12.51 4.25
CA PRO A 448 20.20 -12.41 3.20
C PRO A 448 19.63 -12.03 1.82
N ILE A 449 20.34 -11.19 1.07
CA ILE A 449 19.89 -10.70 -0.25
C ILE A 449 19.75 -11.82 -1.28
N GLU A 450 20.52 -12.90 -1.12
CA GLU A 450 20.47 -14.11 -1.95
C GLU A 450 19.08 -14.78 -1.93
N ASN A 451 18.29 -14.57 -0.87
CA ASN A 451 16.91 -15.05 -0.80
C ASN A 451 16.01 -14.44 -1.88
N PHE A 452 16.39 -13.29 -2.47
CA PHE A 452 15.65 -12.69 -3.61
C PHE A 452 15.64 -13.65 -4.79
N ALA A 453 16.82 -14.01 -5.32
CA ALA A 453 16.92 -14.93 -6.45
C ALA A 453 16.35 -16.33 -6.13
N VAL A 454 16.46 -16.81 -4.88
CA VAL A 454 15.87 -18.09 -4.44
C VAL A 454 14.33 -18.05 -4.46
N SER A 455 13.73 -16.98 -3.93
CA SER A 455 12.26 -16.81 -3.87
C SER A 455 11.60 -16.57 -5.24
N TRP A 456 12.38 -16.23 -6.26
CA TRP A 456 11.92 -16.13 -7.65
C TRP A 456 12.26 -17.35 -8.53
N ALA A 457 13.06 -18.31 -8.04
CA ALA A 457 13.63 -19.40 -8.85
C ALA A 457 12.60 -20.41 -9.41
N ARG A 458 11.31 -20.28 -9.08
CA ARG A 458 10.20 -21.10 -9.60
C ARG A 458 9.38 -20.38 -10.67
N ASP A 459 9.46 -19.07 -10.73
CA ASP A 459 8.61 -18.19 -11.52
C ASP A 459 9.37 -17.60 -12.73
N TRP A 460 10.71 -17.57 -12.65
CA TRP A 460 11.60 -17.21 -13.75
C TRP A 460 12.07 -18.38 -14.61
N THR A 461 12.11 -18.16 -15.92
CA THR A 461 12.83 -18.94 -16.92
C THR A 461 14.23 -18.35 -17.13
N VAL A 462 15.25 -18.94 -16.50
CA VAL A 462 16.65 -18.52 -16.67
C VAL A 462 17.11 -18.79 -18.11
N LEU A 463 17.55 -17.74 -18.81
CA LEU A 463 18.01 -17.83 -20.20
C LEU A 463 19.46 -18.36 -20.27
N SER A 464 19.78 -19.06 -21.36
CA SER A 464 21.11 -19.59 -21.65
C SER A 464 21.77 -18.88 -22.83
N ASP A 465 23.10 -18.93 -22.90
CA ASP A 465 23.85 -18.35 -24.03
C ASP A 465 23.67 -19.20 -25.29
N ASP A 466 23.04 -18.63 -26.32
CA ASP A 466 22.84 -19.21 -27.66
C ASP A 466 24.15 -19.32 -28.49
N ASN A 467 25.24 -19.76 -27.86
CA ASN A 467 26.61 -19.66 -28.40
C ASN A 467 27.31 -21.02 -28.59
N ASN A 468 26.57 -22.15 -28.53
CA ASN A 468 27.13 -23.46 -28.92
C ASN A 468 26.10 -24.47 -29.48
N SER A 469 25.54 -24.21 -30.67
CA SER A 469 25.00 -25.26 -31.57
C SER A 469 24.83 -24.81 -33.03
N ARG A 470 25.88 -24.22 -33.64
CA ARG A 470 25.96 -24.09 -35.12
C ARG A 470 26.83 -25.17 -35.76
N THR A 471 26.75 -26.39 -35.23
CA THR A 471 27.29 -27.59 -35.85
C THR A 471 26.44 -27.93 -37.07
N THR A 472 26.83 -27.42 -38.24
CA THR A 472 26.08 -27.59 -39.50
C THR A 472 26.14 -29.04 -39.97
N ILE A 473 25.24 -29.89 -39.48
CA ILE A 473 25.03 -31.25 -39.99
C ILE A 473 24.19 -31.14 -41.27
N THR A 474 24.88 -31.19 -42.41
CA THR A 474 24.27 -31.13 -43.74
C THR A 474 23.51 -32.43 -44.07
N HIS A 475 22.25 -32.54 -43.65
CA HIS A 475 21.38 -33.62 -44.11
C HIS A 475 20.92 -33.38 -45.55
N SER A 476 21.72 -33.83 -46.52
CA SER A 476 21.31 -33.95 -47.92
C SER A 476 20.30 -35.08 -48.10
N THR A 477 19.12 -34.77 -48.64
CA THR A 477 18.11 -35.77 -49.01
C THR A 477 18.53 -36.53 -50.27
N GLY A 478 18.45 -37.86 -50.23
CA GLY A 478 18.60 -38.76 -51.38
C GLY A 478 17.75 -40.02 -51.15
N ALA A 479 17.03 -40.49 -52.18
CA ALA A 479 15.95 -41.46 -52.02
C ALA A 479 16.13 -42.72 -52.89
N THR A 480 15.59 -43.85 -52.41
CA THR A 480 15.42 -45.14 -53.12
C THR A 480 16.72 -45.89 -53.52
N SER A 481 16.78 -47.23 -53.57
CA SER A 481 15.69 -48.23 -53.58
C SER A 481 16.09 -49.63 -53.03
N ASP A 482 15.05 -50.42 -52.74
CA ASP A 482 14.92 -51.89 -52.91
C ASP A 482 15.66 -52.97 -52.06
N ASN A 483 14.81 -53.75 -51.36
CA ASN A 483 14.74 -55.23 -51.31
C ASN A 483 15.67 -56.05 -50.35
N GLY A 484 15.14 -57.11 -49.69
CA GLY A 484 15.96 -57.92 -48.75
C GLY A 484 15.31 -58.86 -47.70
N SER A 485 14.08 -59.36 -47.89
CA SER A 485 13.38 -60.45 -47.13
C SER A 485 14.10 -61.26 -46.01
N SER A 486 13.55 -61.32 -44.78
CA SER A 486 12.86 -62.53 -44.20
C SER A 486 12.86 -62.74 -42.66
N ARG A 487 11.69 -63.21 -42.14
CA ARG A 487 11.43 -64.12 -40.99
C ARG A 487 11.83 -63.78 -39.52
N ASN A 488 10.80 -63.80 -38.65
CA ASN A 488 10.63 -64.48 -37.33
C ASN A 488 11.77 -64.43 -36.26
N THR A 489 11.50 -64.39 -34.94
CA THR A 489 10.42 -65.08 -34.21
C THR A 489 10.08 -64.41 -32.85
N THR A 490 8.91 -64.72 -32.28
CA THR A 490 8.39 -64.29 -30.96
C THR A 490 8.99 -65.04 -29.75
N ALA A 491 9.20 -64.37 -28.61
CA ALA A 491 9.06 -64.97 -27.26
C ALA A 491 8.98 -63.93 -26.10
N HIS A 492 8.20 -64.29 -25.07
CA HIS A 492 8.02 -63.74 -23.71
C HIS A 492 7.73 -65.00 -22.81
N PRO A 493 7.59 -65.02 -21.45
CA PRO A 493 7.79 -64.04 -20.36
C PRO A 493 8.61 -64.57 -19.12
N THR A 494 8.65 -63.82 -17.99
CA THR A 494 8.83 -64.26 -16.56
C THR A 494 10.14 -64.98 -16.10
N GLY A 495 10.57 -65.01 -14.81
CA GLY A 495 10.14 -64.35 -13.54
C GLY A 495 10.79 -64.97 -12.26
N ALA A 496 10.71 -64.31 -11.08
CA ALA A 496 11.21 -64.67 -9.70
C ALA A 496 12.76 -64.57 -9.44
N ILE A 497 13.33 -64.02 -8.34
CA ILE A 497 13.15 -64.13 -6.84
C ILE A 497 13.74 -65.44 -6.28
N PRO A 498 14.59 -65.51 -5.19
CA PRO A 498 14.64 -64.65 -3.97
C PRO A 498 16.01 -64.20 -3.35
N ASP A 499 15.92 -63.22 -2.43
CA ASP A 499 16.53 -62.99 -1.09
C ASP A 499 17.96 -63.47 -0.70
N ASN A 500 18.82 -62.60 -0.12
CA ASN A 500 18.90 -62.29 1.34
C ASN A 500 20.09 -61.35 1.73
N GLU A 501 20.18 -60.91 3.00
CA GLU A 501 21.06 -59.85 3.55
C GLU A 501 22.52 -60.21 3.95
N THR A 502 23.37 -59.17 4.03
CA THR A 502 24.26 -58.76 5.17
C THR A 502 25.72 -58.39 4.80
N GLY A 503 26.35 -57.46 5.57
CA GLY A 503 27.81 -57.54 5.84
C GLY A 503 28.75 -56.38 5.41
N SER A 504 28.84 -55.32 6.24
CA SER A 504 30.05 -54.64 6.71
C SER A 504 31.36 -54.50 5.88
N ASN A 505 31.74 -53.23 5.65
CA ASN A 505 33.09 -52.61 5.82
C ASN A 505 34.36 -53.06 5.05
N ALA A 506 34.86 -52.08 4.27
CA ALA A 506 36.20 -51.46 4.37
C ALA A 506 37.43 -52.00 3.59
N THR A 507 38.45 -51.13 3.52
CA THR A 507 39.77 -51.21 2.84
C THR A 507 39.75 -51.08 1.29
N ALA A 508 40.67 -50.36 0.63
CA ALA A 508 41.80 -49.54 1.08
C ALA A 508 42.05 -48.30 0.18
N HIS A 509 42.78 -47.31 0.72
CA HIS A 509 43.43 -46.20 -0.02
C HIS A 509 44.90 -46.60 -0.35
N PRO A 510 45.66 -45.84 -1.15
CA PRO A 510 46.60 -44.90 -0.49
C PRO A 510 46.97 -43.60 -1.27
N THR A 511 47.45 -42.59 -0.52
CA THR A 511 48.47 -41.55 -0.87
C THR A 511 48.24 -40.62 -2.09
N ASP A 512 48.41 -39.28 -2.02
CA ASP A 512 48.86 -38.36 -0.94
C ASP A 512 48.45 -36.88 -1.33
N ALA A 513 48.85 -35.73 -0.77
CA ALA A 513 49.88 -35.36 0.22
C ALA A 513 49.70 -33.93 0.85
N ILE A 514 50.34 -33.73 2.01
CA ILE A 514 51.05 -32.49 2.49
C ILE A 514 50.26 -31.22 2.92
N ASN A 515 50.48 -30.83 4.21
CA ASN A 515 50.33 -29.51 4.88
C ASN A 515 48.92 -28.88 5.04
N ALA A 516 48.52 -28.21 6.14
CA ALA A 516 49.13 -27.88 7.45
C ALA A 516 48.02 -27.76 8.55
N PRO A 517 48.32 -27.62 9.87
CA PRO A 517 47.39 -28.06 10.94
C PRO A 517 46.42 -27.01 11.53
N LYS A 518 45.33 -27.51 12.13
CA LYS A 518 44.45 -26.82 13.11
C LYS A 518 44.54 -27.53 14.48
N SER A 519 44.48 -26.78 15.58
CA SER A 519 44.37 -27.32 16.95
C SER A 519 42.92 -27.30 17.45
N THR A 520 42.42 -28.42 17.98
CA THR A 520 41.02 -28.60 18.43
C THR A 520 40.79 -28.36 19.92
N LEU A 521 39.52 -28.13 20.25
CA LEU A 521 38.97 -27.92 21.59
C LEU A 521 38.72 -29.25 22.32
N ALA A 522 38.78 -29.24 23.66
CA ALA A 522 38.20 -30.26 24.54
C ALA A 522 37.64 -29.60 25.81
N SER A 523 36.65 -30.20 26.49
CA SER A 523 35.73 -29.45 27.36
C SER A 523 35.28 -30.14 28.67
N GLY A 524 34.96 -29.31 29.67
CA GLY A 524 34.14 -29.64 30.85
C GLY A 524 34.90 -30.13 32.10
N PRO A 525 34.22 -30.23 33.26
CA PRO A 525 32.86 -29.74 33.61
C PRO A 525 32.87 -28.60 34.65
N SER A 526 31.72 -27.97 34.90
CA SER A 526 31.56 -26.87 35.88
C SER A 526 31.02 -27.34 37.24
N SER A 527 31.35 -26.61 38.30
CA SER A 527 30.89 -26.87 39.68
C SER A 527 30.25 -25.62 40.31
N ARG A 528 29.22 -25.81 41.15
CA ARG A 528 28.51 -24.74 41.87
C ARG A 528 28.58 -24.95 43.39
N THR A 529 28.40 -23.84 44.12
CA THR A 529 27.92 -23.72 45.52
C THR A 529 28.94 -23.94 46.66
N LYS A 530 29.36 -22.87 47.34
CA LYS A 530 28.72 -22.35 48.58
C LYS A 530 29.41 -21.07 49.14
N ALA A 531 28.63 -20.30 49.91
CA ALA A 531 28.99 -19.11 50.73
C ALA A 531 29.48 -17.84 49.98
N GLY A 532 29.18 -16.61 50.45
CA GLY A 532 28.17 -16.24 51.47
C GLY A 532 28.31 -14.82 52.05
N ILE A 533 27.25 -13.99 51.89
CA ILE A 533 26.93 -12.74 52.63
C ILE A 533 27.92 -11.55 52.47
N ALA A 534 27.45 -10.40 51.94
CA ALA A 534 27.73 -9.02 52.44
C ALA A 534 27.27 -7.83 51.53
N VAL A 535 26.08 -7.84 50.89
CA VAL A 535 25.57 -6.65 50.16
C VAL A 535 24.09 -6.35 50.48
N GLY A 536 23.81 -6.02 51.75
CA GLY A 536 22.44 -5.76 52.24
C GLY A 536 22.01 -4.30 52.39
N ALA A 537 22.95 -3.34 52.34
CA ALA A 537 22.71 -1.95 52.79
C ALA A 537 22.62 -0.91 51.66
N THR A 538 23.26 -1.14 50.51
CA THR A 538 23.42 -0.13 49.44
C THR A 538 22.15 0.09 48.61
N VAL A 539 21.40 -0.98 48.30
CA VAL A 539 20.21 -0.90 47.43
C VAL A 539 19.09 -0.08 48.09
N GLY A 540 18.86 -0.24 49.40
CA GLY A 540 17.85 0.52 50.14
C GLY A 540 18.12 2.02 50.18
N ALA A 541 19.39 2.42 50.34
CA ALA A 541 19.78 3.84 50.34
C ALA A 541 19.53 4.51 48.98
N LEU A 542 19.84 3.82 47.88
CA LEU A 542 19.61 4.32 46.51
C LEU A 542 18.11 4.48 46.20
N ALA A 543 17.27 3.52 46.63
CA ALA A 543 15.82 3.62 46.45
C ALA A 543 15.21 4.83 47.18
N VAL A 544 15.62 5.08 48.44
CA VAL A 544 15.18 6.25 49.21
C VAL A 544 15.68 7.56 48.58
N ALA A 545 16.94 7.62 48.13
CA ALA A 545 17.48 8.78 47.44
C ALA A 545 16.70 9.11 46.15
N GLY A 546 16.38 8.09 45.34
CA GLY A 546 15.58 8.25 44.12
C GLY A 546 14.18 8.83 44.40
N VAL A 547 13.48 8.36 45.43
CA VAL A 547 12.17 8.88 45.84
C VAL A 547 12.25 10.33 46.33
N VAL A 548 13.31 10.70 47.06
CA VAL A 548 13.53 12.09 47.50
C VAL A 548 13.80 13.01 46.31
N ILE A 549 14.65 12.60 45.37
CA ILE A 549 14.96 13.35 44.15
C ILE A 549 13.69 13.53 43.28
N LEU A 550 12.89 12.47 43.07
CA LEU A 550 11.63 12.56 42.33
C LEU A 550 10.61 13.51 43.00
N ARG A 551 10.50 13.53 44.32
CA ARG A 551 9.65 14.50 45.04
C ARG A 551 10.18 15.93 44.94
N TRP A 552 11.50 16.13 44.94
CA TRP A 552 12.12 17.45 44.77
C TRP A 552 11.93 18.01 43.36
N LEU A 553 12.12 17.17 42.34
CA LEU A 553 11.86 17.52 40.93
C LEU A 553 10.38 17.83 40.68
N ARG A 554 9.44 17.04 41.24
CA ARG A 554 8.00 17.37 41.17
C ARG A 554 7.68 18.71 41.82
N ARG A 555 8.27 19.05 42.98
CA ARG A 555 8.09 20.36 43.63
C ARG A 555 8.67 21.55 42.85
N ARG A 556 9.66 21.33 41.97
CA ARG A 556 10.20 22.38 41.09
C ARG A 556 9.32 22.66 39.87
N ARG A 557 8.41 21.75 39.47
CA ARG A 557 7.47 21.95 38.35
C ARG A 557 6.18 22.70 38.74
N THR A 558 5.99 23.05 40.02
CA THR A 558 4.83 23.83 40.52
C THR A 558 5.19 25.27 40.90
N ALA A 559 6.30 25.80 40.40
CA ALA A 559 6.71 27.19 40.57
C ALA A 559 6.42 27.98 39.29
N VAL A 560 5.26 28.62 39.23
CA VAL A 560 4.88 29.53 38.13
C VAL A 560 5.58 30.88 38.36
N PRO A 561 6.38 31.40 37.40
CA PRO A 561 6.92 32.76 37.50
C PRO A 561 5.83 33.81 37.29
N PRO A 562 5.97 35.05 37.80
CA PRO A 562 4.96 36.09 37.65
C PRO A 562 4.69 36.45 36.19
N GLN A 563 3.42 36.70 35.86
CA GLN A 563 3.00 37.17 34.54
C GLN A 563 3.37 38.65 34.38
N GLU A 564 4.24 38.95 33.41
CA GLU A 564 4.53 40.32 32.97
C GLU A 564 3.47 40.75 31.94
N ASN A 565 2.99 42.00 32.04
CA ASN A 565 1.94 42.52 31.16
C ASN A 565 2.58 43.22 29.96
N ASP A 566 2.23 42.82 28.74
CA ASP A 566 2.58 43.59 27.54
C ASP A 566 1.44 43.61 26.50
N VAL A 567 1.44 44.63 25.65
CA VAL A 567 0.29 45.11 24.87
C VAL A 567 0.22 44.42 23.50
N PRO A 568 -0.97 44.01 23.00
CA PRO A 568 -1.10 43.25 21.76
C PRO A 568 -0.63 44.03 20.53
N ARG A 569 0.47 43.57 19.92
CA ARG A 569 0.94 44.03 18.61
C ARG A 569 0.12 43.37 17.50
N LYS A 570 -0.63 44.16 16.74
CA LYS A 570 -1.31 43.69 15.52
C LYS A 570 -0.32 43.03 14.55
N GLN A 571 -0.62 41.81 14.11
CA GLN A 571 -0.07 41.25 12.88
C GLN A 571 -1.01 41.56 11.73
N ASN A 572 -0.48 42.08 10.62
CA ASN A 572 -1.26 42.32 9.41
C ASN A 572 -1.31 41.05 8.58
N ILE A 573 -2.52 40.59 8.25
CA ILE A 573 -2.73 39.53 7.26
C ILE A 573 -2.48 40.14 5.87
N TRP A 574 -1.55 39.56 5.10
CA TRP A 574 -1.34 39.95 3.71
C TRP A 574 -2.34 39.22 2.81
N VAL A 575 -3.44 39.89 2.48
CA VAL A 575 -4.34 39.45 1.41
C VAL A 575 -3.69 39.77 0.08
N HIS A 576 -3.32 38.75 -0.70
CA HIS A 576 -2.83 38.93 -2.07
C HIS A 576 -3.99 39.06 -3.06
N GLU A 577 -4.51 40.29 -3.14
CA GLU A 577 -5.39 40.74 -4.22
C GLU A 577 -4.68 40.60 -5.58
N LYS A 578 -5.27 39.84 -6.51
CA LYS A 578 -4.78 39.72 -7.90
C LYS A 578 -5.55 40.68 -8.81
N ASP A 579 -5.02 41.88 -9.00
CA ASP A 579 -5.29 42.67 -10.22
C ASP A 579 -4.11 42.54 -11.21
N GLY A 580 -4.37 42.73 -12.50
CA GLY A 580 -3.60 42.09 -13.57
C GLY A 580 -2.64 42.97 -14.39
N ARG A 581 -2.34 42.46 -15.60
CA ARG A 581 -1.54 43.05 -16.71
C ARG A 581 -0.01 42.88 -16.66
N ALA A 582 0.46 41.77 -17.23
CA ALA A 582 1.64 41.73 -18.09
C ALA A 582 1.22 41.08 -19.42
N ARG A 583 1.05 41.84 -20.52
CA ARG A 583 2.12 42.22 -21.47
C ARG A 583 2.87 41.01 -22.04
N PHE A 584 2.37 40.50 -23.16
CA PHE A 584 3.07 39.56 -24.04
C PHE A 584 4.35 40.17 -24.63
N HIS A 585 5.29 39.31 -25.02
CA HIS A 585 6.41 39.64 -25.91
C HIS A 585 6.40 38.63 -27.07
N GLU A 586 6.35 39.11 -28.31
CA GLU A 586 6.22 38.27 -29.51
C GLU A 586 7.59 38.01 -30.16
N ILE A 587 8.09 36.77 -30.11
CA ILE A 587 9.01 36.15 -31.08
C ILE A 587 8.77 34.63 -30.99
N GLY A 588 8.55 33.85 -32.05
CA GLY A 588 8.33 34.14 -33.48
C GLY A 588 8.07 32.82 -34.24
N ASP A 589 7.31 32.86 -35.35
CA ASP A 589 6.67 31.67 -35.94
C ASP A 589 7.59 30.57 -36.51
N ARG A 590 7.06 29.33 -36.56
CA ARG A 590 7.01 28.52 -37.80
C ARG A 590 6.06 27.29 -37.74
N PHE A 591 4.84 27.52 -38.24
CA PHE A 591 3.95 26.55 -38.93
C PHE A 591 3.28 25.40 -38.12
N PRO A 592 2.14 24.85 -38.61
CA PRO A 592 1.01 24.54 -37.71
C PRO A 592 0.37 23.15 -37.93
N HIS A 593 -0.72 22.86 -37.21
CA HIS A 593 -2.02 22.66 -37.86
C HIS A 593 -3.19 22.92 -36.88
N GLU A 594 -4.30 23.47 -37.40
CA GLU A 594 -5.49 23.89 -36.65
C GLU A 594 -6.62 22.85 -36.77
N VAL A 595 -7.29 22.54 -35.65
CA VAL A 595 -8.64 21.95 -35.66
C VAL A 595 -9.51 22.70 -34.64
N GLN A 596 -10.65 23.20 -35.10
CA GLN A 596 -11.50 24.14 -34.36
C GLN A 596 -12.37 23.45 -33.30
N LYS A 597 -12.39 23.98 -32.08
CA LYS A 597 -13.45 23.69 -31.09
C LYS A 597 -14.46 24.85 -31.07
N THR A 598 -15.67 24.60 -31.57
CA THR A 598 -16.76 25.60 -31.59
C THR A 598 -17.51 25.64 -30.26
N ALA A 599 -17.32 26.70 -29.47
CA ALA A 599 -18.03 26.89 -28.21
C ALA A 599 -19.50 27.31 -28.43
N ARG A 600 -20.46 26.52 -27.93
CA ARG A 600 -21.88 26.94 -27.83
C ARG A 600 -22.17 27.54 -26.45
N ARG A 601 -22.40 28.85 -26.44
CA ARG A 601 -22.78 29.63 -25.26
C ARG A 601 -24.29 29.54 -25.04
N ALA A 602 -24.74 28.88 -23.97
CA ALA A 602 -26.14 28.91 -23.56
C ALA A 602 -26.51 30.31 -23.04
N ARG A 603 -27.78 30.71 -23.20
CA ARG A 603 -28.32 31.98 -22.70
C ARG A 603 -29.25 31.71 -21.51
N LEU A 604 -29.02 32.40 -20.40
CA LEU A 604 -30.04 32.66 -19.39
C LEU A 604 -30.98 33.76 -19.91
N HIS A 605 -32.21 33.79 -19.41
CA HIS A 605 -33.24 34.73 -19.83
C HIS A 605 -33.75 35.52 -18.62
N GLU A 606 -34.01 36.82 -18.80
CA GLU A 606 -34.41 37.74 -17.72
C GLU A 606 -35.91 37.67 -17.42
N LEU A 607 -36.25 37.80 -16.13
CA LEU A 607 -37.55 38.15 -15.50
C LEU A 607 -37.31 38.16 -13.97
N GLY A 608 -37.65 39.15 -13.15
CA GLY A 608 -38.15 40.52 -13.34
C GLY A 608 -38.21 41.21 -11.95
N GLU A 609 -38.15 42.55 -11.85
CA GLU A 609 -37.97 43.24 -10.55
C GLU A 609 -39.21 43.30 -9.64
N GLY A 610 -38.99 43.36 -8.31
CA GLY A 610 -40.04 43.61 -7.30
C GLY A 610 -39.57 43.58 -5.84
N LEU A 611 -39.17 44.74 -5.30
CA LEU A 611 -39.00 45.03 -3.85
C LEU A 611 -40.37 45.44 -3.22
N PRO A 612 -40.58 45.54 -1.86
CA PRO A 612 -39.57 45.83 -0.82
C PRO A 612 -39.77 45.26 0.62
N HIS A 613 -38.85 45.68 1.50
CA HIS A 613 -38.95 45.85 2.97
C HIS A 613 -38.80 44.66 3.95
N GLU A 614 -38.44 45.03 5.18
CA GLU A 614 -37.99 44.18 6.29
C GLU A 614 -39.14 43.48 7.01
N ALA A 615 -38.85 42.28 7.52
CA ALA A 615 -39.56 41.69 8.66
C ALA A 615 -38.53 40.97 9.54
N ASP A 616 -38.48 41.37 10.82
CA ASP A 616 -37.67 40.75 11.87
C ASP A 616 -38.35 39.45 12.34
N GLY A 617 -37.59 38.42 12.72
CA GLY A 617 -38.17 37.13 13.09
C GLY A 617 -37.18 35.96 13.20
N ASP A 618 -36.74 35.69 14.43
CA ASP A 618 -36.03 34.46 14.78
C ASP A 618 -36.88 33.21 14.46
N HIS A 619 -36.42 32.37 13.52
CA HIS A 619 -36.82 30.97 13.39
C HIS A 619 -35.60 30.12 13.06
N GLU A 620 -35.07 29.46 14.09
CA GLU A 620 -33.99 28.47 14.00
C GLU A 620 -34.56 27.16 13.41
N ILE A 621 -34.48 27.01 12.09
CA ILE A 621 -34.95 25.80 11.39
C ILE A 621 -33.81 24.78 11.36
N HIS A 622 -33.93 23.69 12.11
CA HIS A 622 -32.97 22.58 12.03
C HIS A 622 -33.02 21.89 10.65
N GLU A 623 -31.91 21.96 9.92
CA GLU A 623 -31.73 21.40 8.58
C GLU A 623 -31.88 19.86 8.53
N LEU A 624 -31.77 19.20 9.69
CA LEU A 624 -32.01 17.77 9.90
C LEU A 624 -33.39 17.29 9.41
N ASP A 625 -34.44 18.12 9.54
CA ASP A 625 -35.77 17.74 9.05
C ASP A 625 -35.93 17.97 7.54
N VAL A 626 -35.07 18.75 6.88
CA VAL A 626 -35.07 18.87 5.41
C VAL A 626 -34.55 17.57 4.79
N ILE A 627 -33.41 17.07 5.26
CA ILE A 627 -32.82 15.81 4.79
C ILE A 627 -33.80 14.64 5.03
N ARG A 628 -34.32 14.51 6.26
CA ARG A 628 -35.27 13.45 6.63
C ARG A 628 -36.56 13.47 5.79
N ASN A 629 -37.10 14.64 5.47
CA ASN A 629 -38.31 14.75 4.64
C ASN A 629 -38.04 14.52 3.15
N LEU A 630 -36.86 14.86 2.63
CA LEU A 630 -36.52 14.56 1.22
C LEU A 630 -36.42 13.05 0.98
N GLU A 631 -35.79 12.31 1.90
CA GLU A 631 -35.65 10.85 1.80
C GLU A 631 -37.00 10.12 1.97
N GLN A 632 -37.83 10.50 2.96
CA GLN A 632 -39.14 9.83 3.15
C GLN A 632 -40.13 10.08 2.02
N ASN A 633 -40.12 11.27 1.39
CA ASN A 633 -41.02 11.54 0.26
C ASN A 633 -40.67 10.70 -0.99
N TRP A 634 -39.40 10.38 -1.21
CA TRP A 634 -38.99 9.52 -2.34
C TRP A 634 -39.50 8.07 -2.19
N ILE A 635 -39.50 7.53 -0.97
CA ILE A 635 -40.06 6.20 -0.66
C ILE A 635 -41.58 6.16 -0.89
N SER A 636 -42.27 7.29 -0.76
CA SER A 636 -43.70 7.40 -1.10
C SER A 636 -43.97 7.38 -2.60
N THR A 637 -43.06 7.86 -3.44
CA THR A 637 -43.28 8.00 -4.90
C THR A 637 -42.97 6.73 -5.70
N SER A 638 -42.13 5.82 -5.20
CA SER A 638 -41.78 4.59 -5.91
C SER A 638 -42.91 3.55 -5.99
N ASN A 639 -43.97 3.69 -5.19
CA ASN A 639 -45.12 2.77 -5.14
C ASN A 639 -46.31 3.18 -6.04
N LEU A 640 -46.19 4.22 -6.87
CA LEU A 640 -47.30 4.75 -7.70
C LEU A 640 -46.97 4.82 -9.21
N ASN A 641 -46.41 3.75 -9.77
CA ASN A 641 -46.24 3.60 -11.23
C ASN A 641 -46.47 2.16 -11.76
N HIS A 642 -47.57 1.53 -11.34
CA HIS A 642 -48.12 0.35 -12.02
C HIS A 642 -49.62 0.49 -12.27
N VAL A 643 -49.97 1.06 -13.42
CA VAL A 643 -51.32 0.99 -14.01
C VAL A 643 -51.19 0.46 -15.43
N SER A 644 -51.88 -0.63 -15.73
CA SER A 644 -51.81 -1.29 -17.05
C SER A 644 -52.52 -0.47 -18.12
N ALA A 645 -51.89 -0.34 -19.29
CA ALA A 645 -52.46 0.32 -20.46
C ALA A 645 -52.91 -0.72 -21.50
N ASP A 646 -53.99 -1.45 -21.23
CA ASP A 646 -54.54 -2.43 -22.17
C ASP A 646 -56.04 -2.70 -21.96
N GLN A 647 -56.91 -2.02 -22.73
CA GLN A 647 -58.24 -2.50 -23.19
C GLN A 647 -58.77 -1.66 -24.37
N PRO A 648 -59.61 -2.23 -25.26
CA PRO A 648 -60.04 -1.59 -26.51
C PRO A 648 -61.38 -0.83 -26.41
N VAL A 649 -61.68 -0.04 -27.45
CA VAL A 649 -62.97 0.64 -27.66
C VAL A 649 -63.98 -0.28 -28.38
N PRO A 650 -65.22 -0.43 -27.86
CA PRO A 650 -66.36 -0.92 -28.62
C PRO A 650 -67.36 0.20 -28.93
N GLU A 651 -67.81 0.30 -30.20
CA GLU A 651 -68.88 1.22 -30.63
C GLU A 651 -70.01 0.44 -31.31
N GLU A 652 -71.12 0.20 -30.60
CA GLU A 652 -72.50 0.31 -31.12
C GLU A 652 -73.55 0.07 -30.01
N ARG A 653 -74.51 1.00 -29.91
CA ARG A 653 -75.86 0.90 -29.29
C ARG A 653 -75.97 0.82 -27.77
#